data_AF-A0A933N563-F1
#
_entry.id   AF-A0A933N563-F1
#
_cell.length_a   1.000
_cell.length_b   1.000
_cell.length_c   1.000
_cell.angle_alpha   90.00
_cell.angle_beta   90.00
_cell.angle_gamma   90.00
#
_symmetry.space_group_name_H-M   'P 1'
#
loop_
_entity.id
_entity.type
_entity.pdbx_description
1 polymer ?
#
loop_
_entity_poly.entity_id
_entity_poly.type
_entity_poly.pdbx_seq_one_letter_code
_entity_poly.pdbx_strand_id
1 'polypeptide(L)'
;MTTIFRALAVAGLLFALLPTQAQANKMLMPGEVIQGHAKEEEACEKCHKKFDKAAQNRLCTDCHKEVGKDVEEKRGYHGRIDAGKECKECHTDHKGRDAKIIVLDKTAFDHIKTDFPLKGKHADATKVKCEDCHKKDKKYTEAPSLCNDCHKKDDDKAHKGKLGTDCAKCHSEKDWKTTTVDHDKFDFKLRGKHTDVKCDKCHIDNKFKDTPKECVSCHKKDDDKAHKGKLGNKCESCHVDRGWKEIKFDHDKLTKYPLLGKHVDVKCAKCHIDNKFKDTPKQCTSCHKKEDDKAHKGKFGNKCETCHVEKDWKEIKFDHGKTKFPLLGKHADPKVKCTACHKGDMYKDKLELTCVSCHKKDDDKAHKGNFGAKCESCHTEKDWKEAIFDHDKKTKFPLLGKHRPPLKCSSCHKGDAYKEKLKMDCFSCHEKDDKHKGQEGKKCESCHGEQSWTKTTFDHGSMSTFPLLGRHALVDCKKCHAGPTFKDAKSDCWSCHEKDDTKVHKRRFGTECQTCHNARNWMAWDFDHDKTQFKLDGPHKKIAGKCYDCHKKPMSGKVVLSSACGSCHDRDDVHNGSYGDRCERCHDGNDWKQIKMGMTPVKPKDQAPLKKTSFKQVLAKEVTNKKEAQRNKPSEGGFMQVLFGSGK
;
A
#
# COMPACT_ATOMS: atom_id res chain seq x y z
N MET A 1 -68.81 -17.33 -167.20
CA MET A 1 -69.42 -16.82 -165.96
C MET A 1 -69.29 -17.90 -164.89
N THR A 2 -69.02 -17.48 -163.65
CA THR A 2 -68.93 -18.25 -162.40
C THR A 2 -67.68 -19.12 -162.14
N THR A 3 -66.51 -18.59 -162.48
CA THR A 3 -65.29 -18.69 -161.65
C THR A 3 -65.44 -17.80 -160.40
N ILE A 4 -64.75 -18.16 -159.29
CA ILE A 4 -64.48 -17.35 -158.06
C ILE A 4 -65.22 -17.70 -156.74
N PHE A 5 -66.29 -18.51 -156.71
CA PHE A 5 -67.07 -18.71 -155.46
C PHE A 5 -66.92 -20.03 -154.67
N ARG A 6 -65.94 -20.90 -154.95
CA ARG A 6 -65.78 -22.16 -154.19
C ARG A 6 -64.43 -22.40 -153.49
N ALA A 7 -63.47 -21.48 -153.61
CA ALA A 7 -62.18 -21.59 -152.91
C ALA A 7 -62.09 -20.80 -151.59
N LEU A 8 -63.11 -20.01 -151.23
CA LEU A 8 -63.15 -19.17 -150.01
C LEU A 8 -63.94 -19.78 -148.84
N ALA A 9 -64.55 -20.95 -149.00
CA ALA A 9 -65.30 -21.62 -147.93
C ALA A 9 -64.47 -22.61 -147.08
N VAL A 10 -63.21 -22.90 -147.45
CA VAL A 10 -62.34 -23.84 -146.73
C VAL A 10 -61.20 -23.15 -145.96
N ALA A 11 -60.96 -21.85 -146.19
CA ALA A 11 -59.99 -21.07 -145.42
C ALA A 11 -60.61 -20.33 -144.20
N GLY A 12 -61.95 -20.24 -144.11
CA GLY A 12 -62.67 -19.57 -143.01
C GLY A 12 -63.09 -20.47 -141.84
N LEU A 13 -62.97 -21.80 -141.96
CA LEU A 13 -63.37 -22.74 -140.90
C LEU A 13 -62.20 -23.32 -140.08
N LEU A 14 -60.94 -22.97 -140.40
CA LEU A 14 -59.75 -23.46 -139.69
C LEU A 14 -59.22 -22.50 -138.61
N PHE A 15 -59.88 -21.36 -138.38
CA PHE A 15 -59.52 -20.41 -137.31
C PHE A 15 -60.52 -20.36 -136.13
N ALA A 16 -61.57 -21.19 -136.14
CA ALA A 16 -62.60 -21.22 -135.10
C ALA A 16 -62.37 -22.26 -133.98
N LEU A 17 -61.19 -22.89 -133.93
CA LEU A 17 -60.83 -23.93 -132.94
C LEU A 17 -59.55 -23.62 -132.16
N LEU A 18 -59.08 -22.37 -132.16
CA LEU A 18 -58.08 -21.96 -131.18
C LEU A 18 -58.83 -21.66 -129.86
N PRO A 19 -58.57 -22.40 -128.77
CA PRO A 19 -59.19 -22.10 -127.49
C PRO A 19 -58.86 -20.65 -127.12
N THR A 20 -59.87 -19.92 -126.64
CA THR A 20 -59.64 -18.60 -126.03
C THR A 20 -58.57 -18.73 -124.94
N GLN A 21 -57.79 -17.67 -124.72
CA GLN A 21 -56.70 -17.71 -123.73
C GLN A 21 -57.20 -18.18 -122.34
N ALA A 22 -58.46 -17.87 -121.99
CA ALA A 22 -59.14 -18.39 -120.80
C ALA A 22 -59.34 -19.92 -120.80
N GLN A 23 -59.74 -20.52 -121.94
CA GLN A 23 -59.89 -21.98 -122.07
C GLN A 23 -58.55 -22.73 -122.08
N ALA A 24 -57.51 -22.12 -122.67
CA ALA A 24 -56.16 -22.69 -122.65
C ALA A 24 -55.53 -22.65 -121.24
N ASN A 25 -55.78 -21.58 -120.48
CA ASN A 25 -55.27 -21.45 -119.10
C ASN A 25 -55.92 -22.46 -118.16
N LYS A 26 -57.22 -22.75 -118.30
CA LYS A 26 -57.93 -23.74 -117.46
C LYS A 26 -57.42 -25.18 -117.65
N MET A 27 -56.84 -25.49 -118.82
CA MET A 27 -56.20 -26.78 -119.10
C MET A 27 -54.79 -26.90 -118.48
N LEU A 28 -54.15 -25.77 -118.19
CA LEU A 28 -52.81 -25.68 -117.59
C LEU A 28 -52.85 -25.55 -116.05
N MET A 29 -54.03 -25.33 -115.47
CA MET A 29 -54.21 -25.20 -114.03
C MET A 29 -54.22 -26.57 -113.33
N PRO A 30 -53.39 -26.78 -112.29
CA PRO A 30 -53.38 -28.03 -111.51
C PRO A 30 -54.69 -28.31 -110.74
N GLY A 31 -55.53 -27.27 -110.55
CA GLY A 31 -56.80 -27.31 -109.82
C GLY A 31 -57.37 -25.90 -109.63
N GLU A 32 -58.62 -25.81 -109.15
CA GLU A 32 -59.23 -24.53 -108.78
C GLU A 32 -58.39 -23.79 -107.73
N VAL A 33 -58.34 -22.47 -107.82
CA VAL A 33 -57.74 -21.65 -106.76
C VAL A 33 -58.63 -21.63 -105.52
N ILE A 34 -58.06 -21.35 -104.35
CA ILE A 34 -58.83 -21.23 -103.11
C ILE A 34 -59.95 -20.19 -103.17
N GLN A 35 -60.92 -20.34 -102.27
CA GLN A 35 -62.08 -19.44 -102.21
C GLN A 35 -61.69 -17.95 -102.10
N GLY A 36 -60.63 -17.63 -101.35
CA GLY A 36 -60.16 -16.25 -101.17
C GLY A 36 -59.63 -15.59 -102.44
N HIS A 37 -59.16 -16.39 -103.41
CA HIS A 37 -58.63 -15.92 -104.69
C HIS A 37 -59.52 -16.28 -105.88
N ALA A 38 -60.73 -16.83 -105.65
CA ALA A 38 -61.64 -17.27 -106.71
C ALA A 38 -61.94 -16.21 -107.77
N LYS A 39 -61.92 -14.91 -107.39
CA LYS A 39 -62.14 -13.79 -108.31
C LYS A 39 -61.00 -13.58 -109.30
N GLU A 40 -59.80 -14.05 -108.99
CA GLU A 40 -58.59 -13.82 -109.77
C GLU A 40 -58.15 -15.06 -110.57
N GLU A 41 -58.97 -16.11 -110.56
CA GLU A 41 -58.68 -17.41 -111.20
C GLU A 41 -58.35 -17.29 -112.69
N GLU A 42 -59.03 -16.40 -113.42
CA GLU A 42 -58.86 -16.23 -114.86
C GLU A 42 -57.68 -15.32 -115.22
N ALA A 43 -57.13 -14.58 -114.25
CA ALA A 43 -56.07 -13.58 -114.44
C ALA A 43 -54.71 -14.11 -113.96
N CYS A 44 -54.20 -15.15 -114.62
CA CYS A 44 -52.99 -15.87 -114.20
C CYS A 44 -51.76 -14.96 -114.03
N GLU A 45 -51.65 -13.87 -114.80
CA GLU A 45 -50.58 -12.88 -114.72
C GLU A 45 -50.51 -12.11 -113.39
N LYS A 46 -51.62 -12.07 -112.64
CA LYS A 46 -51.65 -11.47 -111.28
C LYS A 46 -50.86 -12.29 -110.26
N CYS A 47 -50.60 -13.56 -110.55
CA CYS A 47 -49.86 -14.46 -109.65
C CYS A 47 -48.59 -15.04 -110.31
N HIS A 48 -48.56 -15.15 -111.64
CA HIS A 48 -47.46 -15.74 -112.40
C HIS A 48 -46.81 -14.75 -113.35
N LYS A 49 -45.49 -14.56 -113.17
CA LYS A 49 -44.64 -13.88 -114.13
C LYS A 49 -43.81 -14.89 -114.91
N LYS A 50 -43.88 -14.85 -116.25
CA LYS A 50 -43.15 -15.76 -117.14
C LYS A 50 -41.63 -15.57 -116.95
N PHE A 51 -40.91 -16.69 -116.80
CA PHE A 51 -39.44 -16.76 -116.68
C PHE A 51 -38.80 -15.98 -115.51
N ASP A 52 -39.60 -15.49 -114.55
CA ASP A 52 -39.13 -14.73 -113.39
C ASP A 52 -39.88 -15.18 -112.13
N LYS A 53 -39.40 -16.29 -111.55
CA LYS A 53 -39.99 -16.89 -110.35
C LYS A 53 -39.84 -16.00 -109.12
N ALA A 54 -38.71 -15.28 -109.01
CA ALA A 54 -38.43 -14.40 -107.88
C ALA A 54 -39.39 -13.20 -107.79
N ALA A 55 -39.83 -12.66 -108.93
CA ALA A 55 -40.81 -11.58 -108.94
C ALA A 55 -42.24 -12.00 -108.56
N GLN A 56 -42.57 -13.30 -108.56
CA GLN A 56 -43.90 -13.78 -108.18
C GLN A 56 -44.20 -13.51 -106.69
N ASN A 57 -43.18 -13.58 -105.82
CA ASN A 57 -43.33 -13.22 -104.41
C ASN A 57 -43.81 -11.77 -104.22
N ARG A 58 -43.36 -10.84 -105.10
CA ARG A 58 -43.76 -9.43 -105.02
C ARG A 58 -45.24 -9.25 -105.36
N LEU A 59 -45.74 -9.99 -106.36
CA LEU A 59 -47.17 -9.98 -106.71
C LEU A 59 -48.04 -10.42 -105.52
N CYS A 60 -47.58 -11.39 -104.73
CA CYS A 60 -48.25 -11.79 -103.50
C CYS A 60 -48.26 -10.63 -102.46
N THR A 61 -47.11 -9.99 -102.22
CA THR A 61 -47.00 -8.93 -101.21
C THR A 61 -47.69 -7.61 -101.62
N ASP A 62 -47.86 -7.35 -102.91
CA ASP A 62 -48.57 -6.17 -103.42
C ASP A 62 -50.06 -6.20 -103.03
N CYS A 63 -50.67 -7.40 -103.02
CA CYS A 63 -52.02 -7.63 -102.51
C CYS A 63 -52.03 -7.84 -100.98
N HIS A 64 -51.06 -8.60 -100.43
CA HIS A 64 -50.92 -8.84 -99.00
C HIS A 64 -50.00 -7.83 -98.31
N LYS A 65 -50.38 -6.55 -98.38
CA LYS A 65 -49.54 -5.41 -97.94
C LYS A 65 -48.98 -5.53 -96.52
N GLU A 66 -49.76 -6.02 -95.57
CA GLU A 66 -49.30 -6.18 -94.18
C GLU A 66 -48.24 -7.27 -94.03
N VAL A 67 -48.38 -8.38 -94.78
CA VAL A 67 -47.34 -9.43 -94.86
C VAL A 67 -46.10 -8.89 -95.59
N GLY A 68 -46.30 -8.09 -96.64
CA GLY A 68 -45.23 -7.39 -97.34
C GLY A 68 -44.40 -6.50 -96.41
N LYS A 69 -45.07 -5.70 -95.57
CA LYS A 69 -44.41 -4.88 -94.54
C LYS A 69 -43.66 -5.73 -93.52
N ASP A 70 -44.25 -6.82 -93.02
CA ASP A 70 -43.57 -7.74 -92.09
C ASP A 70 -42.26 -8.25 -92.70
N VAL A 71 -42.29 -8.66 -93.98
CA VAL A 71 -41.10 -9.12 -94.72
C VAL A 71 -40.07 -8.01 -94.92
N GLU A 72 -40.50 -6.81 -95.29
CA GLU A 72 -39.61 -5.66 -95.52
C GLU A 72 -38.95 -5.17 -94.22
N GLU A 73 -39.73 -5.03 -93.16
CA GLU A 73 -39.30 -4.53 -91.85
C GLU A 73 -38.66 -5.63 -90.98
N LYS A 74 -38.61 -6.87 -91.48
CA LYS A 74 -38.08 -8.06 -90.79
C LYS A 74 -38.72 -8.28 -89.41
N ARG A 75 -40.04 -8.02 -89.33
CA ARG A 75 -40.85 -8.20 -88.12
C ARG A 75 -41.94 -9.25 -88.35
N GLY A 76 -42.62 -9.63 -87.28
CA GLY A 76 -43.60 -10.70 -87.30
C GLY A 76 -42.99 -12.06 -87.68
N TYR A 77 -43.85 -13.04 -87.96
CA TYR A 77 -43.38 -14.36 -88.38
C TYR A 77 -42.77 -14.33 -89.79
N HIS A 78 -43.48 -13.71 -90.74
CA HIS A 78 -43.06 -13.71 -92.15
C HIS A 78 -41.77 -12.93 -92.42
N GLY A 79 -41.42 -11.93 -91.62
CA GLY A 79 -40.14 -11.21 -91.72
C GLY A 79 -38.95 -11.91 -91.07
N ARG A 80 -39.19 -12.95 -90.26
CA ARG A 80 -38.16 -13.66 -89.47
C ARG A 80 -37.93 -15.11 -89.90
N ILE A 81 -38.74 -15.65 -90.81
CA ILE A 81 -38.47 -16.92 -91.49
C ILE A 81 -37.31 -16.78 -92.50
N ASP A 82 -36.74 -17.91 -92.92
CA ASP A 82 -35.54 -17.96 -93.76
C ASP A 82 -35.63 -17.04 -94.98
N ALA A 83 -34.69 -16.09 -95.07
CA ALA A 83 -34.61 -15.16 -96.17
C ALA A 83 -34.42 -15.91 -97.50
N GLY A 84 -35.34 -15.72 -98.44
CA GLY A 84 -35.26 -16.29 -99.79
C GLY A 84 -36.20 -17.46 -100.08
N LYS A 85 -37.04 -17.90 -99.12
CA LYS A 85 -38.12 -18.84 -99.42
C LYS A 85 -39.21 -18.20 -100.27
N GLU A 86 -39.71 -18.93 -101.27
CA GLU A 86 -40.81 -18.47 -102.10
C GLU A 86 -42.15 -18.66 -101.36
N CYS A 87 -43.09 -17.70 -101.50
CA CYS A 87 -44.39 -17.75 -100.81
C CYS A 87 -45.12 -19.07 -101.08
N LYS A 88 -44.95 -19.61 -102.30
CA LYS A 88 -45.57 -20.85 -102.75
C LYS A 88 -45.12 -22.11 -102.02
N GLU A 89 -43.94 -22.09 -101.39
CA GLU A 89 -43.41 -23.23 -100.62
C GLU A 89 -44.27 -23.52 -99.40
N CYS A 90 -44.84 -22.49 -98.78
CA CYS A 90 -45.75 -22.60 -97.65
C CYS A 90 -47.22 -22.43 -98.05
N HIS A 91 -47.50 -21.69 -99.12
CA HIS A 91 -48.85 -21.34 -99.55
C HIS A 91 -49.16 -21.81 -100.97
N THR A 92 -49.98 -22.86 -101.10
CA THR A 92 -50.41 -23.36 -102.43
C THR A 92 -51.86 -22.98 -102.70
N ASP A 93 -52.09 -22.30 -103.81
CA ASP A 93 -53.41 -21.76 -104.17
C ASP A 93 -54.31 -22.79 -104.89
N HIS A 94 -53.72 -23.60 -105.78
CA HIS A 94 -54.43 -24.55 -106.65
C HIS A 94 -54.86 -25.86 -105.97
N LYS A 95 -55.27 -25.80 -104.70
CA LYS A 95 -55.70 -26.98 -103.92
C LYS A 95 -57.22 -27.11 -103.79
N GLY A 96 -57.98 -26.28 -104.49
CA GLY A 96 -59.44 -26.24 -104.44
C GLY A 96 -59.99 -25.21 -103.45
N ARG A 97 -61.27 -24.86 -103.60
CA ARG A 97 -61.94 -23.77 -102.88
C ARG A 97 -61.81 -23.86 -101.36
N ASP A 98 -61.91 -25.08 -100.82
CA ASP A 98 -61.91 -25.36 -99.39
C ASP A 98 -60.52 -25.52 -98.77
N ALA A 99 -59.45 -25.38 -99.56
CA ALA A 99 -58.11 -25.61 -99.06
C ALA A 99 -57.70 -24.56 -98.00
N LYS A 100 -57.25 -25.07 -96.84
CA LYS A 100 -56.66 -24.23 -95.78
C LYS A 100 -55.20 -23.97 -96.09
N ILE A 101 -54.89 -22.76 -96.54
CA ILE A 101 -53.53 -22.35 -96.89
C ILE A 101 -52.70 -21.96 -95.64
N ILE A 102 -53.37 -21.60 -94.55
CA ILE A 102 -52.73 -21.31 -93.28
C ILE A 102 -52.73 -22.60 -92.45
N VAL A 103 -51.66 -23.37 -92.54
CA VAL A 103 -51.43 -24.56 -91.71
C VAL A 103 -50.43 -24.17 -90.62
N LEU A 104 -50.96 -23.83 -89.43
CA LEU A 104 -50.14 -23.59 -88.26
C LEU A 104 -50.06 -24.87 -87.43
N ASP A 105 -48.88 -25.48 -87.37
CA ASP A 105 -48.62 -26.55 -86.41
C ASP A 105 -48.45 -25.94 -85.02
N LYS A 106 -49.50 -26.05 -84.20
CA LYS A 106 -49.51 -25.51 -82.83
C LYS A 106 -48.49 -26.17 -81.90
N THR A 107 -47.98 -27.36 -82.27
CA THR A 107 -47.01 -28.10 -81.45
C THR A 107 -45.56 -27.81 -81.86
N ALA A 108 -45.33 -27.52 -83.14
CA ALA A 108 -43.99 -27.23 -83.67
C ALA A 108 -43.72 -25.73 -83.91
N PHE A 109 -44.68 -24.84 -83.64
CA PHE A 109 -44.50 -23.41 -83.87
C PHE A 109 -43.47 -22.79 -82.93
N ASP A 110 -42.44 -22.16 -83.51
CA ASP A 110 -41.33 -21.57 -82.79
C ASP A 110 -41.51 -20.05 -82.64
N HIS A 111 -41.72 -19.59 -81.40
CA HIS A 111 -41.86 -18.18 -81.07
C HIS A 111 -40.57 -17.37 -81.21
N ILE A 112 -39.39 -18.01 -81.30
CA ILE A 112 -38.13 -17.31 -81.60
C ILE A 112 -38.19 -16.62 -82.97
N LYS A 113 -39.01 -17.16 -83.89
CA LYS A 113 -39.26 -16.59 -85.21
C LYS A 113 -40.34 -15.50 -85.20
N THR A 114 -40.65 -14.89 -84.06
CA THR A 114 -41.65 -13.83 -83.94
C THR A 114 -41.08 -12.62 -83.19
N ASP A 115 -41.84 -11.54 -83.09
CA ASP A 115 -41.46 -10.36 -82.29
C ASP A 115 -41.58 -10.60 -80.78
N PHE A 116 -42.14 -11.74 -80.36
CA PHE A 116 -42.32 -12.11 -78.96
C PHE A 116 -41.69 -13.48 -78.68
N PRO A 117 -40.35 -13.58 -78.56
CA PRO A 117 -39.70 -14.82 -78.18
C PRO A 117 -40.09 -15.18 -76.75
N LEU A 118 -40.63 -16.38 -76.56
CA LEU A 118 -40.95 -16.89 -75.23
C LEU A 118 -39.66 -17.12 -74.44
N LYS A 119 -39.54 -16.47 -73.29
CA LYS A 119 -38.37 -16.54 -72.41
C LYS A 119 -38.78 -16.88 -70.99
N GLY A 120 -37.83 -17.39 -70.21
CA GLY A 120 -38.06 -17.72 -68.80
C GLY A 120 -39.23 -18.69 -68.62
N LYS A 121 -40.17 -18.35 -67.72
CA LYS A 121 -41.34 -19.19 -67.47
C LYS A 121 -42.37 -19.18 -68.59
N HIS A 122 -42.38 -18.17 -69.46
CA HIS A 122 -43.27 -18.11 -70.62
C HIS A 122 -42.89 -19.13 -71.70
N ALA A 123 -41.66 -19.65 -71.70
CA ALA A 123 -41.22 -20.72 -72.60
C ALA A 123 -41.64 -22.13 -72.15
N ASP A 124 -42.17 -22.27 -70.93
CA ASP A 124 -42.59 -23.57 -70.38
C ASP A 124 -44.00 -23.93 -70.88
N ALA A 125 -44.05 -24.68 -71.98
CA ALA A 125 -45.30 -25.14 -72.58
C ALA A 125 -46.16 -26.06 -71.67
N THR A 126 -45.60 -26.57 -70.56
CA THR A 126 -46.40 -27.31 -69.56
C THR A 126 -47.18 -26.38 -68.63
N LYS A 127 -46.77 -25.11 -68.53
CA LYS A 127 -47.35 -24.11 -67.64
C LYS A 127 -48.13 -23.02 -68.37
N VAL A 128 -47.74 -22.67 -69.59
CA VAL A 128 -48.38 -21.62 -70.40
C VAL A 128 -48.92 -22.24 -71.67
N LYS A 129 -50.24 -22.15 -71.87
CA LYS A 129 -50.95 -22.66 -73.04
C LYS A 129 -51.14 -21.54 -74.07
N CYS A 130 -51.33 -21.91 -75.34
CA CYS A 130 -51.56 -20.93 -76.40
C CYS A 130 -52.76 -20.02 -76.11
N GLU A 131 -53.82 -20.55 -75.51
CA GLU A 131 -55.04 -19.80 -75.18
C GLU A 131 -54.85 -18.74 -74.09
N ASP A 132 -53.78 -18.84 -73.29
CA ASP A 132 -53.46 -17.86 -72.24
C ASP A 132 -53.01 -16.52 -72.86
N CYS A 133 -52.45 -16.56 -74.07
CA CYS A 133 -51.98 -15.39 -74.81
C CYS A 133 -52.86 -15.08 -76.05
N HIS A 134 -53.31 -16.11 -76.77
CA HIS A 134 -54.08 -15.98 -78.01
C HIS A 134 -55.57 -16.27 -77.79
N LYS A 135 -56.37 -15.20 -77.86
CA LYS A 135 -57.84 -15.29 -77.69
C LYS A 135 -58.49 -15.89 -78.93
N LYS A 136 -59.48 -16.78 -78.75
CA LYS A 136 -60.13 -17.56 -79.81
C LYS A 136 -60.72 -16.73 -80.96
N ASP A 137 -61.17 -15.50 -80.67
CA ASP A 137 -61.84 -14.61 -81.63
C ASP A 137 -60.92 -13.50 -82.19
N LYS A 138 -59.60 -13.61 -81.97
CA LYS A 138 -58.60 -12.66 -82.48
C LYS A 138 -57.56 -13.33 -83.34
N LYS A 139 -56.95 -12.56 -84.25
CA LYS A 139 -55.79 -13.05 -85.00
C LYS A 139 -54.64 -13.30 -84.04
N TYR A 140 -53.85 -14.35 -84.29
CA TYR A 140 -52.66 -14.66 -83.48
C TYR A 140 -51.67 -13.48 -83.43
N THR A 141 -51.61 -12.68 -84.50
CA THR A 141 -50.78 -11.46 -84.62
C THR A 141 -51.25 -10.28 -83.76
N GLU A 142 -52.44 -10.33 -83.18
CA GLU A 142 -53.02 -9.25 -82.35
C GLU A 142 -52.84 -9.50 -80.84
N ALA A 143 -52.04 -10.50 -80.46
CA ALA A 143 -51.74 -10.78 -79.06
C ALA A 143 -50.95 -9.61 -78.44
N PRO A 144 -51.29 -9.14 -77.23
CA PRO A 144 -50.52 -8.11 -76.54
C PRO A 144 -49.09 -8.57 -76.24
N SER A 145 -48.13 -7.65 -76.30
CA SER A 145 -46.70 -7.93 -76.10
C SER A 145 -46.09 -7.20 -74.89
N LEU A 146 -46.80 -6.25 -74.27
CA LEU A 146 -46.33 -5.59 -73.05
C LEU A 146 -46.70 -6.40 -71.82
N CYS A 147 -45.77 -6.50 -70.86
CA CYS A 147 -45.98 -7.27 -69.63
C CYS A 147 -47.29 -6.90 -68.91
N ASN A 148 -47.57 -5.59 -68.77
CA ASN A 148 -48.76 -5.12 -68.07
C ASN A 148 -50.07 -5.39 -68.82
N ASP A 149 -50.06 -5.59 -70.12
CA ASP A 149 -51.29 -5.90 -70.86
C ASP A 149 -51.86 -7.27 -70.47
N CYS A 150 -50.99 -8.20 -70.05
CA CYS A 150 -51.35 -9.51 -69.54
C CYS A 150 -51.34 -9.58 -68.00
N HIS A 151 -50.37 -8.93 -67.35
CA HIS A 151 -50.10 -9.05 -65.91
C HIS A 151 -50.56 -7.86 -65.05
N LYS A 152 -51.44 -6.98 -65.56
CA LYS A 152 -51.95 -5.82 -64.79
C LYS A 152 -52.49 -6.19 -63.40
N LYS A 153 -53.28 -7.27 -63.32
CA LYS A 153 -53.87 -7.71 -62.04
C LYS A 153 -52.79 -8.18 -61.05
N ASP A 154 -51.72 -8.78 -61.56
CA ASP A 154 -50.60 -9.23 -60.73
C ASP A 154 -49.81 -8.02 -60.20
N ASP A 155 -49.57 -7.01 -61.05
CA ASP A 155 -48.94 -5.74 -60.65
C ASP A 155 -49.81 -4.96 -59.65
N ASP A 156 -51.11 -4.83 -59.88
CA ASP A 156 -52.03 -4.14 -58.96
C ASP A 156 -52.07 -4.82 -57.58
N LYS A 157 -51.98 -6.16 -57.54
CA LYS A 157 -51.93 -6.91 -56.27
C LYS A 157 -50.61 -6.69 -55.51
N ALA A 158 -49.48 -6.66 -56.21
CA ALA A 158 -48.15 -6.55 -55.59
C ALA A 158 -47.75 -5.10 -55.28
N HIS A 159 -48.00 -4.19 -56.23
CA HIS A 159 -47.49 -2.82 -56.25
C HIS A 159 -48.60 -1.75 -56.17
N LYS A 160 -49.88 -2.14 -56.23
CA LYS A 160 -51.03 -1.22 -56.19
C LYS A 160 -50.98 -0.16 -57.29
N GLY A 161 -50.42 -0.51 -58.46
CA GLY A 161 -50.28 0.37 -59.62
C GLY A 161 -49.30 1.53 -59.45
N LYS A 162 -48.41 1.50 -58.44
CA LYS A 162 -47.55 2.65 -58.09
C LYS A 162 -46.18 2.68 -58.79
N LEU A 163 -45.76 1.61 -59.49
CA LEU A 163 -44.37 1.43 -59.97
C LEU A 163 -44.19 1.53 -61.49
N GLY A 164 -45.22 1.94 -62.23
CA GLY A 164 -45.15 2.11 -63.69
C GLY A 164 -45.18 0.80 -64.47
N THR A 165 -44.91 0.85 -65.78
CA THR A 165 -45.04 -0.30 -66.71
C THR A 165 -43.72 -0.99 -67.06
N ASP A 166 -42.59 -0.46 -66.60
CA ASP A 166 -41.25 -0.97 -66.91
C ASP A 166 -40.79 -2.01 -65.88
N CYS A 167 -41.47 -3.16 -65.87
CA CYS A 167 -41.25 -4.21 -64.88
C CYS A 167 -39.82 -4.79 -64.94
N ALA A 168 -39.19 -4.76 -66.12
CA ALA A 168 -37.86 -5.32 -66.38
C ALA A 168 -36.72 -4.62 -65.62
N LYS A 169 -36.97 -3.40 -65.10
CA LYS A 169 -36.03 -2.70 -64.21
C LYS A 169 -35.82 -3.41 -62.87
N CYS A 170 -36.81 -4.18 -62.43
CA CYS A 170 -36.81 -4.80 -61.11
C CYS A 170 -36.94 -6.32 -61.20
N HIS A 171 -37.78 -6.83 -62.10
CA HIS A 171 -38.13 -8.24 -62.21
C HIS A 171 -37.51 -8.91 -63.44
N SER A 172 -37.28 -10.22 -63.34
CA SER A 172 -36.89 -11.06 -64.48
C SER A 172 -38.02 -12.03 -64.83
N GLU A 173 -38.24 -12.24 -66.13
CA GLU A 173 -39.17 -13.26 -66.67
C GLU A 173 -38.75 -14.70 -66.32
N LYS A 174 -37.50 -14.92 -65.87
CA LYS A 174 -37.00 -16.21 -65.39
C LYS A 174 -37.45 -16.50 -63.95
N ASP A 175 -37.34 -15.51 -63.07
CA ASP A 175 -37.82 -15.59 -61.70
C ASP A 175 -38.43 -14.27 -61.23
N TRP A 176 -39.75 -14.20 -61.31
CA TRP A 176 -40.51 -13.01 -60.96
C TRP A 176 -40.46 -12.65 -59.48
N LYS A 177 -40.18 -13.64 -58.61
CA LYS A 177 -40.14 -13.42 -57.15
C LYS A 177 -38.84 -12.75 -56.71
N THR A 178 -37.79 -12.79 -57.53
CA THR A 178 -36.51 -12.15 -57.25
C THR A 178 -36.44 -10.79 -57.91
N THR A 179 -36.23 -9.74 -57.11
CA THR A 179 -35.93 -8.40 -57.62
C THR A 179 -34.42 -8.21 -57.72
N THR A 180 -33.94 -7.70 -58.86
CA THR A 180 -32.51 -7.54 -59.14
C THR A 180 -32.16 -6.07 -59.26
N VAL A 181 -32.25 -5.33 -58.15
CA VAL A 181 -31.81 -3.92 -58.10
C VAL A 181 -30.43 -3.86 -57.47
N ASP A 182 -29.44 -3.51 -58.30
CA ASP A 182 -28.06 -3.33 -57.88
C ASP A 182 -27.88 -1.99 -57.15
N HIS A 183 -27.78 -2.05 -55.82
CA HIS A 183 -27.60 -0.87 -54.97
C HIS A 183 -26.16 -0.30 -55.00
N ASP A 184 -25.18 -1.01 -55.59
CA ASP A 184 -23.82 -0.48 -55.71
C ASP A 184 -23.71 0.65 -56.75
N LYS A 185 -24.73 0.79 -57.60
CA LYS A 185 -24.86 1.88 -58.59
C LYS A 185 -25.35 3.20 -57.99
N PHE A 186 -25.72 3.22 -56.71
CA PHE A 186 -26.26 4.39 -56.02
C PHE A 186 -25.34 4.81 -54.86
N ASP A 187 -25.50 6.06 -54.39
CA ASP A 187 -24.67 6.61 -53.31
C ASP A 187 -24.80 5.83 -51.99
N PHE A 188 -26.00 5.33 -51.70
CA PHE A 188 -26.25 4.53 -50.50
C PHE A 188 -26.08 3.04 -50.82
N LYS A 189 -24.86 2.55 -50.62
CA LYS A 189 -24.52 1.14 -50.84
C LYS A 189 -25.04 0.29 -49.69
N LEU A 190 -25.85 -0.73 -50.00
CA LEU A 190 -26.34 -1.66 -48.99
C LEU A 190 -25.18 -2.51 -48.47
N ARG A 191 -24.84 -2.34 -47.19
CA ARG A 191 -23.76 -3.04 -46.50
C ARG A 191 -24.23 -3.52 -45.12
N GLY A 192 -23.56 -4.55 -44.62
CA GLY A 192 -23.86 -5.11 -43.31
C GLY A 192 -25.31 -5.55 -43.22
N LYS A 193 -26.03 -5.13 -42.18
CA LYS A 193 -27.43 -5.52 -41.98
C LYS A 193 -28.42 -4.88 -42.95
N HIS A 194 -28.02 -3.84 -43.69
CA HIS A 194 -28.89 -3.18 -44.66
C HIS A 194 -29.16 -4.03 -45.90
N THR A 195 -28.34 -5.06 -46.19
CA THR A 195 -28.56 -5.96 -47.33
C THR A 195 -29.83 -6.81 -47.20
N ASP A 196 -30.26 -7.07 -45.97
CA ASP A 196 -31.36 -7.99 -45.67
C ASP A 196 -32.69 -7.23 -45.40
N VAL A 197 -32.68 -5.89 -45.53
CA VAL A 197 -33.81 -5.03 -45.20
C VAL A 197 -34.80 -4.97 -46.37
N LYS A 198 -36.09 -5.09 -46.07
CA LYS A 198 -37.16 -4.94 -47.08
C LYS A 198 -37.19 -3.51 -47.61
N CYS A 199 -37.47 -3.35 -48.92
CA CYS A 199 -37.47 -2.06 -49.61
C CYS A 199 -38.34 -1.00 -48.93
N ASP A 200 -39.52 -1.37 -48.41
CA ASP A 200 -40.47 -0.46 -47.76
C ASP A 200 -39.95 0.15 -46.44
N LYS A 201 -38.91 -0.45 -45.84
CA LYS A 201 -38.28 0.09 -44.63
C LYS A 201 -37.32 1.24 -44.92
N CYS A 202 -36.81 1.33 -46.15
CA CYS A 202 -35.98 2.44 -46.60
C CYS A 202 -36.81 3.42 -47.45
N HIS A 203 -37.59 2.89 -48.40
CA HIS A 203 -38.42 3.64 -49.33
C HIS A 203 -39.86 3.78 -48.80
N ILE A 204 -40.02 4.71 -47.85
CA ILE A 204 -41.32 5.00 -47.22
C ILE A 204 -42.35 5.37 -48.31
N ASP A 205 -43.55 4.78 -48.20
CA ASP A 205 -44.66 4.93 -49.16
C ASP A 205 -44.34 4.48 -50.61
N ASN A 206 -43.34 3.61 -50.79
CA ASN A 206 -42.82 3.19 -52.10
C ASN A 206 -42.27 4.36 -52.94
N LYS A 207 -41.77 5.42 -52.27
CA LYS A 207 -41.04 6.50 -52.92
C LYS A 207 -39.57 6.13 -53.04
N PHE A 208 -39.15 5.72 -54.23
CA PHE A 208 -37.78 5.30 -54.51
C PHE A 208 -36.84 6.46 -54.85
N LYS A 209 -37.39 7.60 -55.26
CA LYS A 209 -36.62 8.82 -55.54
C LYS A 209 -36.39 9.60 -54.24
N ASP A 210 -35.21 10.22 -54.11
CA ASP A 210 -34.84 11.13 -53.02
C ASP A 210 -34.99 10.53 -51.60
N THR A 211 -34.71 9.23 -51.48
CA THR A 211 -34.75 8.54 -50.17
C THR A 211 -33.67 9.09 -49.23
N PRO A 212 -34.01 9.48 -47.98
CA PRO A 212 -33.05 10.01 -47.03
C PRO A 212 -31.91 9.03 -46.75
N LYS A 213 -30.67 9.52 -46.82
CA LYS A 213 -29.44 8.72 -46.62
C LYS A 213 -28.86 8.84 -45.21
N GLU A 214 -29.32 9.80 -44.42
CA GLU A 214 -28.83 10.05 -43.06
C GLU A 214 -29.32 8.96 -42.10
N CYS A 215 -28.42 8.45 -41.24
CA CYS A 215 -28.71 7.37 -40.31
C CYS A 215 -29.95 7.69 -39.44
N VAL A 216 -29.99 8.90 -38.87
CA VAL A 216 -31.08 9.33 -37.99
C VAL A 216 -32.43 9.43 -38.69
N SER A 217 -32.47 9.62 -40.02
CA SER A 217 -33.74 9.69 -40.76
C SER A 217 -34.51 8.38 -40.70
N CYS A 218 -33.81 7.24 -40.63
CA CYS A 218 -34.42 5.92 -40.49
C CYS A 218 -34.36 5.41 -39.04
N HIS A 219 -33.29 5.73 -38.31
CA HIS A 219 -32.99 5.20 -36.98
C HIS A 219 -33.26 6.16 -35.82
N LYS A 220 -34.09 7.20 -36.04
CA LYS A 220 -34.45 8.16 -34.97
C LYS A 220 -34.94 7.49 -33.68
N LYS A 221 -35.81 6.47 -33.80
CA LYS A 221 -36.33 5.75 -32.63
C LYS A 221 -35.25 4.96 -31.89
N ASP A 222 -34.29 4.42 -32.61
CA ASP A 222 -33.16 3.70 -32.03
C ASP A 222 -32.23 4.67 -31.28
N ASP A 223 -31.93 5.82 -31.88
CA ASP A 223 -31.13 6.88 -31.25
C ASP A 223 -31.84 7.52 -30.04
N ASP A 224 -33.13 7.81 -30.14
CA ASP A 224 -33.91 8.38 -29.03
C ASP A 224 -33.93 7.42 -27.83
N LYS A 225 -33.96 6.10 -28.07
CA LYS A 225 -33.90 5.08 -27.02
C LYS A 225 -32.51 4.93 -26.39
N ALA A 226 -31.45 4.97 -27.19
CA ALA A 226 -30.08 4.73 -26.73
C ALA A 226 -29.39 6.01 -26.21
N HIS A 227 -29.54 7.11 -26.93
CA HIS A 227 -28.80 8.37 -26.74
C HIS A 227 -29.69 9.55 -26.38
N LYS A 228 -31.02 9.44 -26.55
CA LYS A 228 -32.01 10.51 -26.33
C LYS A 228 -31.78 11.72 -27.25
N GLY A 229 -31.30 11.52 -28.47
CA GLY A 229 -31.05 12.59 -29.43
C GLY A 229 -29.86 13.50 -29.11
N LYS A 230 -29.03 13.14 -28.13
CA LYS A 230 -27.98 14.05 -27.59
C LYS A 230 -26.63 13.97 -28.31
N LEU A 231 -26.43 12.99 -29.20
CA LEU A 231 -25.11 12.70 -29.80
C LEU A 231 -24.96 13.14 -31.27
N GLY A 232 -25.93 13.89 -31.79
CA GLY A 232 -25.92 14.40 -33.16
C GLY A 232 -26.13 13.30 -34.22
N ASN A 233 -25.84 13.61 -35.48
CA ASN A 233 -26.23 12.76 -36.62
C ASN A 233 -25.09 11.88 -37.18
N LYS A 234 -23.86 12.03 -36.69
CA LYS A 234 -22.68 11.29 -37.16
C LYS A 234 -22.55 9.92 -36.48
N CYS A 235 -23.56 9.07 -36.66
CA CYS A 235 -23.65 7.75 -36.02
C CYS A 235 -22.44 6.86 -36.36
N GLU A 236 -21.92 6.99 -37.57
CA GLU A 236 -20.75 6.31 -38.12
C GLU A 236 -19.43 6.74 -37.48
N SER A 237 -19.42 7.70 -36.56
CA SER A 237 -18.23 7.96 -35.73
C SER A 237 -18.05 6.90 -34.64
N CYS A 238 -19.13 6.24 -34.21
CA CYS A 238 -19.13 5.27 -33.14
C CYS A 238 -19.61 3.89 -33.58
N HIS A 239 -20.64 3.81 -34.41
CA HIS A 239 -21.27 2.56 -34.81
C HIS A 239 -20.82 2.11 -36.21
N VAL A 240 -21.06 0.83 -36.49
CA VAL A 240 -20.87 0.22 -37.81
C VAL A 240 -22.20 -0.32 -38.35
N ASP A 241 -22.32 -0.36 -39.67
CA ASP A 241 -23.49 -0.84 -40.41
C ASP A 241 -23.78 -2.35 -40.25
N ARG A 242 -22.84 -3.11 -39.66
CA ARG A 242 -23.02 -4.52 -39.27
C ARG A 242 -23.87 -4.69 -38.01
N GLY A 243 -23.95 -3.67 -37.15
CA GLY A 243 -24.83 -3.68 -36.00
C GLY A 243 -24.52 -2.62 -34.93
N TRP A 244 -25.56 -2.09 -34.30
CA TRP A 244 -25.48 -1.03 -33.28
C TRP A 244 -24.67 -1.39 -32.03
N LYS A 245 -24.54 -2.68 -31.71
CA LYS A 245 -23.76 -3.13 -30.54
C LYS A 245 -22.25 -3.09 -30.79
N GLU A 246 -21.83 -3.16 -32.05
CA GLU A 246 -20.42 -3.09 -32.41
C GLU A 246 -20.03 -1.61 -32.50
N ILE A 247 -19.16 -1.19 -31.58
CA ILE A 247 -18.68 0.18 -31.47
C ILE A 247 -17.24 0.20 -31.97
N LYS A 248 -16.95 0.97 -33.02
CA LYS A 248 -15.59 1.17 -33.54
C LYS A 248 -14.85 2.34 -32.91
N PHE A 249 -15.51 3.06 -31.99
CA PHE A 249 -14.90 4.17 -31.27
C PHE A 249 -13.79 3.66 -30.34
N ASP A 250 -12.55 3.98 -30.69
CA ASP A 250 -11.38 3.71 -29.86
C ASP A 250 -11.15 4.89 -28.91
N HIS A 251 -11.56 4.72 -27.66
CA HIS A 251 -11.49 5.78 -26.65
C HIS A 251 -10.05 6.24 -26.38
N ASP A 252 -9.09 5.31 -26.38
CA ASP A 252 -7.71 5.60 -26.00
C ASP A 252 -6.97 6.36 -27.10
N LYS A 253 -7.26 6.06 -28.38
CA LYS A 253 -6.67 6.79 -29.51
C LYS A 253 -7.30 8.15 -29.74
N LEU A 254 -8.61 8.27 -29.52
CA LEU A 254 -9.37 9.47 -29.86
C LEU A 254 -9.47 10.47 -28.71
N THR A 255 -9.09 10.10 -27.50
CA THR A 255 -9.13 10.98 -26.32
C THR A 255 -7.77 11.08 -25.64
N LYS A 256 -7.60 12.14 -24.83
CA LYS A 256 -6.40 12.33 -23.99
C LYS A 256 -6.56 11.68 -22.61
N TYR A 257 -7.36 10.62 -22.50
CA TYR A 257 -7.61 9.89 -21.25
C TYR A 257 -7.72 8.40 -21.55
N PRO A 258 -6.60 7.65 -21.49
CA PRO A 258 -6.63 6.22 -21.73
C PRO A 258 -7.39 5.51 -20.61
N LEU A 259 -8.27 4.58 -20.98
CA LEU A 259 -8.96 3.71 -20.05
C LEU A 259 -8.02 2.59 -19.66
N LEU A 260 -7.55 2.61 -18.42
CA LEU A 260 -6.61 1.63 -17.90
C LEU A 260 -7.28 0.70 -16.89
N GLY A 261 -6.83 -0.56 -16.87
CA GLY A 261 -7.32 -1.58 -15.94
C GLY A 261 -8.83 -1.79 -16.05
N LYS A 262 -9.53 -1.74 -14.91
CA LYS A 262 -10.98 -1.99 -14.87
C LYS A 262 -11.84 -0.90 -15.53
N HIS A 263 -11.26 0.25 -15.88
CA HIS A 263 -12.00 1.31 -16.58
C HIS A 263 -12.32 0.95 -18.04
N VAL A 264 -11.59 0.02 -18.64
CA VAL A 264 -11.82 -0.43 -20.03
C VAL A 264 -13.23 -1.01 -20.21
N ASP A 265 -13.74 -1.70 -19.19
CA ASP A 265 -15.04 -2.38 -19.24
C ASP A 265 -16.21 -1.50 -18.74
N VAL A 266 -15.94 -0.23 -18.40
CA VAL A 266 -16.96 0.67 -17.85
C VAL A 266 -17.82 1.25 -18.97
N LYS A 267 -19.15 1.13 -18.82
CA LYS A 267 -20.10 1.77 -19.73
C LYS A 267 -19.89 3.29 -19.76
N CYS A 268 -19.90 3.89 -20.95
CA CYS A 268 -19.66 5.33 -21.17
C CYS A 268 -20.46 6.24 -20.22
N ALA A 269 -21.74 5.95 -20.01
CA ALA A 269 -22.64 6.76 -19.17
C ALA A 269 -22.25 6.81 -17.68
N LYS A 270 -21.41 5.88 -17.19
CA LYS A 270 -20.87 5.95 -15.82
C LYS A 270 -19.80 7.03 -15.67
N CYS A 271 -19.09 7.36 -16.74
CA CYS A 271 -18.09 8.43 -16.78
C CYS A 271 -18.70 9.73 -17.32
N HIS A 272 -19.50 9.63 -18.38
CA HIS A 272 -20.18 10.74 -19.07
C HIS A 272 -21.60 10.92 -18.55
N ILE A 273 -21.72 11.55 -17.39
CA ILE A 273 -23.02 11.84 -16.75
C ILE A 273 -23.92 12.62 -17.72
N ASP A 274 -25.18 12.19 -17.82
CA ASP A 274 -26.20 12.72 -18.74
C ASP A 274 -25.85 12.65 -20.24
N ASN A 275 -24.93 11.75 -20.62
CA ASN A 275 -24.35 11.64 -21.95
C ASN A 275 -23.60 12.92 -22.38
N LYS A 276 -23.02 13.65 -21.43
CA LYS A 276 -22.14 14.78 -21.72
C LYS A 276 -20.70 14.30 -21.89
N PHE A 277 -20.29 14.16 -23.14
CA PHE A 277 -18.95 13.66 -23.52
C PHE A 277 -17.86 14.74 -23.51
N LYS A 278 -18.24 16.02 -23.58
CA LYS A 278 -17.32 17.14 -23.54
C LYS A 278 -17.02 17.55 -22.09
N ASP A 279 -15.75 17.87 -21.82
CA ASP A 279 -15.26 18.39 -20.54
C ASP A 279 -15.54 17.48 -19.34
N THR A 280 -15.55 16.16 -19.57
CA THR A 280 -15.69 15.18 -18.49
C THR A 280 -14.51 15.28 -17.53
N PRO A 281 -14.75 15.41 -16.21
CA PRO A 281 -13.69 15.49 -15.21
C PRO A 281 -12.77 14.26 -15.27
N LYS A 282 -11.45 14.50 -15.22
CA LYS A 282 -10.42 13.46 -15.32
C LYS A 282 -9.81 13.07 -13.97
N GLN A 283 -10.15 13.78 -12.90
CA GLN A 283 -9.62 13.49 -11.57
C GLN A 283 -10.37 12.30 -10.97
N CYS A 284 -9.63 11.36 -10.39
CA CYS A 284 -10.17 10.16 -9.74
C CYS A 284 -11.29 10.50 -8.76
N THR A 285 -11.08 11.53 -7.92
CA THR A 285 -12.04 11.97 -6.90
C THR A 285 -13.29 12.61 -7.47
N SER A 286 -13.32 13.05 -8.74
CA SER A 286 -14.56 13.53 -9.37
C SER A 286 -15.59 12.41 -9.56
N CYS A 287 -15.14 11.17 -9.68
CA CYS A 287 -16.01 9.99 -9.82
C CYS A 287 -16.03 9.15 -8.53
N HIS A 288 -14.89 9.03 -7.84
CA HIS A 288 -14.70 8.16 -6.68
C HIS A 288 -14.67 8.91 -5.34
N LYS A 289 -15.34 10.07 -5.25
CA LYS A 289 -15.35 10.88 -4.02
C LYS A 289 -15.87 10.08 -2.81
N LYS A 290 -16.94 9.31 -2.99
CA LYS A 290 -17.59 8.59 -1.88
C LYS A 290 -16.71 7.46 -1.36
N GLU A 291 -16.04 6.77 -2.27
CA GLU A 291 -15.09 5.70 -1.98
C GLU A 291 -13.86 6.25 -1.25
N ASP A 292 -13.31 7.37 -1.73
CA ASP A 292 -12.20 8.07 -1.08
C ASP A 292 -12.60 8.60 0.31
N ASP A 293 -13.74 9.25 0.44
CA ASP A 293 -14.23 9.77 1.72
C ASP A 293 -14.42 8.63 2.76
N LYS A 294 -14.83 7.43 2.31
CA LYS A 294 -14.96 6.25 3.17
C LYS A 294 -13.60 5.67 3.60
N ALA A 295 -12.64 5.58 2.69
CA ALA A 295 -11.34 4.96 2.95
C ALA A 295 -10.33 5.91 3.60
N HIS A 296 -10.27 7.14 3.12
CA HIS A 296 -9.25 8.14 3.41
C HIS A 296 -9.81 9.38 4.13
N LYS A 297 -11.13 9.60 4.12
CA LYS A 297 -11.78 10.79 4.70
C LYS A 297 -11.24 12.10 4.10
N GLY A 298 -10.84 12.08 2.83
CA GLY A 298 -10.28 13.24 2.12
C GLY A 298 -8.88 13.67 2.57
N LYS A 299 -8.15 12.85 3.35
CA LYS A 299 -6.85 13.23 3.95
C LYS A 299 -5.62 12.92 3.08
N PHE A 300 -5.81 12.19 1.99
CA PHE A 300 -4.73 11.65 1.15
C PHE A 300 -4.70 12.25 -0.26
N GLY A 301 -5.25 13.47 -0.43
CA GLY A 301 -5.18 14.24 -1.68
C GLY A 301 -5.84 13.58 -2.89
N ASN A 302 -5.58 14.13 -4.08
CA ASN A 302 -6.21 13.69 -5.35
C ASN A 302 -5.30 12.83 -6.25
N LYS A 303 -4.04 12.61 -5.86
CA LYS A 303 -3.05 11.84 -6.64
C LYS A 303 -3.14 10.36 -6.28
N CYS A 304 -4.27 9.71 -6.56
CA CYS A 304 -4.52 8.33 -6.14
C CYS A 304 -3.52 7.34 -6.76
N GLU A 305 -3.05 7.63 -7.98
CA GLU A 305 -2.13 6.84 -8.78
C GLU A 305 -0.70 6.78 -8.22
N THR A 306 -0.37 7.55 -7.19
CA THR A 306 0.92 7.41 -6.47
C THR A 306 0.91 6.21 -5.53
N CYS A 307 -0.28 5.78 -5.09
CA CYS A 307 -0.46 4.73 -4.10
C CYS A 307 -1.21 3.52 -4.66
N HIS A 308 -2.29 3.74 -5.39
CA HIS A 308 -3.17 2.70 -5.92
C HIS A 308 -2.83 2.34 -7.37
N VAL A 309 -3.24 1.15 -7.77
CA VAL A 309 -3.16 0.69 -9.16
C VAL A 309 -4.59 0.52 -9.69
N GLU A 310 -4.88 1.08 -10.87
CA GLU A 310 -6.22 1.03 -11.47
C GLU A 310 -6.69 -0.38 -11.87
N LYS A 311 -5.75 -1.34 -11.99
CA LYS A 311 -6.05 -2.76 -12.22
C LYS A 311 -6.60 -3.45 -10.94
N ASP A 312 -6.06 -3.10 -9.78
CA ASP A 312 -6.44 -3.63 -8.47
C ASP A 312 -6.24 -2.56 -7.39
N TRP A 313 -7.35 -1.96 -6.97
CA TRP A 313 -7.33 -0.88 -6.01
C TRP A 313 -6.88 -1.29 -4.60
N LYS A 314 -6.91 -2.60 -4.29
CA LYS A 314 -6.42 -3.14 -3.02
C LYS A 314 -4.89 -3.23 -2.99
N GLU A 315 -4.25 -3.27 -4.16
CA GLU A 315 -2.80 -3.24 -4.29
C GLU A 315 -2.31 -1.80 -4.02
N ILE A 316 -1.48 -1.66 -2.99
CA ILE A 316 -0.81 -0.39 -2.67
C ILE A 316 0.65 -0.51 -3.10
N LYS A 317 1.04 0.24 -4.13
CA LYS A 317 2.41 0.25 -4.67
C LYS A 317 3.35 1.25 -3.98
N PHE A 318 2.83 2.05 -3.05
CA PHE A 318 3.63 3.04 -2.34
C PHE A 318 4.66 2.35 -1.43
N ASP A 319 5.92 2.77 -1.55
CA ASP A 319 7.06 2.19 -0.86
C ASP A 319 7.71 3.22 0.09
N HIS A 320 7.59 2.99 1.40
CA HIS A 320 8.22 3.84 2.41
C HIS A 320 9.76 3.75 2.40
N GLY A 321 10.35 2.68 1.86
CA GLY A 321 11.80 2.52 1.73
C GLY A 321 12.44 3.60 0.84
N LYS A 322 11.65 4.26 -0.01
CA LYS A 322 12.08 5.37 -0.87
C LYS A 322 11.89 6.75 -0.23
N THR A 323 11.40 6.80 1.01
CA THR A 323 11.12 8.04 1.73
C THR A 323 12.21 8.33 2.76
N LYS A 324 12.15 9.52 3.39
CA LYS A 324 13.04 9.88 4.50
C LYS A 324 12.78 9.07 5.79
N PHE A 325 11.69 8.30 5.84
CA PHE A 325 11.34 7.46 6.98
C PHE A 325 11.00 6.04 6.50
N PRO A 326 12.02 5.20 6.24
CA PRO A 326 11.81 3.79 5.95
C PRO A 326 11.11 3.11 7.13
N LEU A 327 10.05 2.34 6.86
CA LEU A 327 9.45 1.50 7.89
C LEU A 327 10.36 0.31 8.12
N LEU A 328 10.90 0.19 9.34
CA LEU A 328 11.79 -0.88 9.76
C LEU A 328 11.21 -1.61 10.97
N GLY A 329 11.66 -2.85 11.20
CA GLY A 329 11.25 -3.69 12.32
C GLY A 329 9.72 -3.80 12.47
N LYS A 330 9.21 -3.53 13.67
CA LYS A 330 7.77 -3.64 13.99
C LYS A 330 6.88 -2.60 13.29
N HIS A 331 7.46 -1.57 12.66
CA HIS A 331 6.69 -0.66 11.81
C HIS A 331 6.41 -1.24 10.42
N ALA A 332 7.28 -2.13 9.95
CA ALA A 332 7.17 -2.79 8.65
C ALA A 332 6.32 -4.05 8.69
N ASP A 333 6.41 -4.84 9.78
CA ASP A 333 5.74 -6.14 9.89
C ASP A 333 5.16 -6.41 11.30
N PRO A 334 3.82 -6.53 11.44
CA PRO A 334 2.81 -6.31 10.39
C PRO A 334 2.75 -4.85 9.95
N LYS A 335 2.44 -4.61 8.67
CA LYS A 335 2.38 -3.26 8.10
C LYS A 335 1.47 -2.34 8.93
N VAL A 336 2.04 -1.26 9.46
CA VAL A 336 1.26 -0.25 10.17
C VAL A 336 0.31 0.46 9.21
N LYS A 337 -0.90 0.79 9.69
CA LYS A 337 -1.86 1.60 8.91
C LYS A 337 -1.32 3.01 8.73
N CYS A 338 -1.47 3.59 7.54
CA CYS A 338 -1.02 4.96 7.24
C CYS A 338 -1.53 5.99 8.26
N THR A 339 -2.78 5.84 8.70
CA THR A 339 -3.45 6.74 9.67
C THR A 339 -2.89 6.68 11.08
N ALA A 340 -2.05 5.69 11.41
CA ALA A 340 -1.35 5.65 12.69
C ALA A 340 -0.32 6.80 12.80
N CYS A 341 0.35 7.10 11.69
CA CYS A 341 1.36 8.16 11.58
C CYS A 341 0.77 9.43 10.95
N HIS A 342 0.04 9.31 9.84
CA HIS A 342 -0.57 10.41 9.10
C HIS A 342 -1.98 10.73 9.64
N LYS A 343 -2.04 11.47 10.75
CA LYS A 343 -3.31 11.83 11.42
C LYS A 343 -4.03 13.01 10.74
N GLY A 344 -3.29 13.87 10.05
CA GLY A 344 -3.81 15.04 9.35
C GLY A 344 -3.80 14.87 7.82
N ASP A 345 -3.70 15.98 7.09
CA ASP A 345 -3.61 16.00 5.63
C ASP A 345 -2.18 15.69 5.19
N MET A 346 -2.01 14.55 4.52
CA MET A 346 -0.68 14.00 4.19
C MET A 346 0.20 14.97 3.38
N TYR A 347 -0.40 15.82 2.55
CA TYR A 347 0.34 16.70 1.65
C TYR A 347 0.51 18.12 2.18
N LYS A 348 -0.18 18.47 3.27
CA LYS A 348 -0.07 19.80 3.91
C LYS A 348 0.66 19.75 5.25
N ASP A 349 0.47 18.67 5.99
CA ASP A 349 1.00 18.57 7.34
C ASP A 349 2.43 18.01 7.31
N LYS A 350 3.33 18.75 7.96
CA LYS A 350 4.71 18.30 8.16
C LYS A 350 4.76 17.34 9.35
N LEU A 351 5.03 16.07 9.07
CA LEU A 351 5.20 15.06 10.11
C LEU A 351 6.62 15.14 10.69
N GLU A 352 6.72 15.37 11.99
CA GLU A 352 8.00 15.28 12.71
C GLU A 352 8.42 13.81 12.86
N LEU A 353 9.62 13.47 12.37
CA LEU A 353 10.11 12.10 12.18
C LEU A 353 10.90 11.54 13.37
N THR A 354 10.94 12.25 14.50
CA THR A 354 11.61 11.76 15.71
C THR A 354 10.83 10.63 16.36
N CYS A 355 11.49 9.71 17.07
CA CYS A 355 10.78 8.65 17.78
C CYS A 355 9.78 9.22 18.81
N VAL A 356 10.20 10.23 19.57
CA VAL A 356 9.40 10.83 20.64
C VAL A 356 8.18 11.60 20.13
N SER A 357 8.19 12.18 18.93
CA SER A 357 7.00 12.86 18.38
C SER A 357 5.81 11.90 18.21
N CYS A 358 6.09 10.62 17.97
CA CYS A 358 5.07 9.57 17.87
C CYS A 358 4.88 8.81 19.19
N HIS A 359 5.98 8.48 19.88
CA HIS A 359 6.00 7.62 21.06
C HIS A 359 6.11 8.37 22.39
N LYS A 360 5.77 9.66 22.43
CA LYS A 360 5.83 10.47 23.66
C LYS A 360 5.16 9.80 24.86
N LYS A 361 3.96 9.23 24.67
CA LYS A 361 3.23 8.57 25.77
C LYS A 361 3.93 7.32 26.27
N ASP A 362 4.56 6.57 25.37
CA ASP A 362 5.30 5.35 25.71
C ASP A 362 6.59 5.72 26.46
N ASP A 363 7.30 6.74 25.99
CA ASP A 363 8.50 7.29 26.64
C ASP A 363 8.16 7.90 28.02
N ASP A 364 7.11 8.71 28.13
CA ASP A 364 6.68 9.30 29.40
C ASP A 364 6.34 8.20 30.43
N LYS A 365 5.79 7.06 29.99
CA LYS A 365 5.49 5.91 30.86
C LYS A 365 6.74 5.14 31.29
N ALA A 366 7.68 4.90 30.38
CA ALA A 366 8.88 4.09 30.65
C ALA A 366 10.00 4.90 31.33
N HIS A 367 10.19 6.13 30.89
CA HIS A 367 11.37 6.97 31.16
C HIS A 367 11.03 8.28 31.88
N LYS A 368 9.76 8.72 31.88
CA LYS A 368 9.33 10.00 32.46
C LYS A 368 10.07 11.22 31.90
N GLY A 369 10.57 11.12 30.66
CA GLY A 369 11.30 12.19 29.97
C GLY A 369 12.79 12.33 30.33
N ASN A 370 13.37 11.37 31.06
CA ASN A 370 14.73 11.47 31.60
C ASN A 370 15.87 11.15 30.61
N PHE A 371 15.58 10.65 29.40
CA PHE A 371 16.64 10.15 28.48
C PHE A 371 16.67 10.86 27.12
N GLY A 372 16.07 12.05 27.01
CA GLY A 372 16.10 12.87 25.80
C GLY A 372 15.38 12.24 24.60
N ALA A 373 15.59 12.82 23.40
CA ALA A 373 14.85 12.44 22.19
C ALA A 373 15.56 11.42 21.27
N LYS A 374 16.84 11.10 21.55
CA LYS A 374 17.68 10.19 20.74
C LYS A 374 17.46 8.73 21.14
N CYS A 375 16.24 8.24 20.97
CA CYS A 375 15.84 6.90 21.38
C CYS A 375 16.70 5.80 20.73
N GLU A 376 17.13 6.01 19.48
CA GLU A 376 17.96 5.12 18.67
C GLU A 376 19.37 4.88 19.24
N SER A 377 19.82 5.71 20.19
CA SER A 377 21.07 5.47 20.92
C SER A 377 20.96 4.31 21.91
N CYS A 378 19.74 3.95 22.31
CA CYS A 378 19.47 2.94 23.33
C CYS A 378 18.53 1.84 22.86
N HIS A 379 17.60 2.13 21.97
CA HIS A 379 16.55 1.20 21.53
C HIS A 379 16.59 1.01 20.02
N THR A 380 16.04 -0.11 19.57
CA THR A 380 15.82 -0.36 18.15
C THR A 380 14.34 -0.53 17.88
N GLU A 381 13.91 -0.26 16.65
CA GLU A 381 12.53 -0.44 16.21
C GLU A 381 12.09 -1.92 16.11
N LYS A 382 12.99 -2.86 16.43
CA LYS A 382 12.71 -4.30 16.48
C LYS A 382 12.15 -4.71 17.84
N ASP A 383 12.80 -4.29 18.92
CA ASP A 383 12.35 -4.53 20.29
C ASP A 383 12.77 -3.38 21.21
N TRP A 384 11.77 -2.74 21.83
CA TRP A 384 11.97 -1.65 22.79
C TRP A 384 12.33 -2.15 24.20
N LYS A 385 12.07 -3.43 24.51
CA LYS A 385 12.41 -4.01 25.81
C LYS A 385 13.90 -4.27 25.97
N GLU A 386 14.59 -4.49 24.86
CA GLU A 386 16.03 -4.68 24.83
C GLU A 386 16.72 -3.35 24.59
N ALA A 387 17.57 -2.94 25.53
CA ALA A 387 18.42 -1.78 25.37
C ALA A 387 19.77 -2.20 24.79
N ILE A 388 20.14 -1.63 23.64
CA ILE A 388 21.42 -1.86 22.96
C ILE A 388 22.55 -0.96 23.48
N PHE A 389 22.25 -0.07 24.43
CA PHE A 389 23.23 0.85 24.99
C PHE A 389 24.24 0.13 25.89
N ASP A 390 25.50 0.15 25.49
CA ASP A 390 26.62 -0.40 26.25
C ASP A 390 27.27 0.70 27.11
N HIS A 391 26.94 0.72 28.41
CA HIS A 391 27.41 1.75 29.33
C HIS A 391 28.94 1.75 29.49
N ASP A 392 29.56 0.57 29.48
CA ASP A 392 31.01 0.39 29.67
C ASP A 392 31.80 0.96 28.48
N LYS A 393 31.25 0.88 27.27
CA LYS A 393 31.89 1.43 26.05
C LYS A 393 31.54 2.88 25.74
N LYS A 394 30.34 3.32 26.13
CA LYS A 394 29.81 4.63 25.73
C LYS A 394 30.02 5.72 26.78
N THR A 395 30.44 5.36 27.99
CA THR A 395 30.64 6.32 29.09
C THR A 395 32.02 6.15 29.72
N LYS A 396 32.40 7.09 30.59
CA LYS A 396 33.63 7.03 31.39
C LYS A 396 33.45 6.27 32.71
N PHE A 397 32.25 5.78 33.00
CA PHE A 397 31.90 5.11 34.24
C PHE A 397 31.46 3.67 33.95
N PRO A 398 32.40 2.69 33.93
CA PRO A 398 32.03 1.30 33.71
C PRO A 398 31.20 0.78 34.89
N LEU A 399 30.12 0.06 34.58
CA LEU A 399 29.28 -0.58 35.59
C LEU A 399 29.96 -1.88 36.02
N LEU A 400 30.46 -1.89 37.25
CA LEU A 400 31.18 -3.02 37.84
C LEU A 400 30.36 -3.67 38.96
N GLY A 401 30.58 -4.97 39.14
CA GLY A 401 29.94 -5.77 40.19
C GLY A 401 28.43 -5.64 40.25
N LYS A 402 27.90 -5.29 41.43
CA LYS A 402 26.44 -5.18 41.65
C LYS A 402 25.76 -4.03 40.92
N HIS A 403 26.53 -3.13 40.30
CA HIS A 403 25.99 -2.08 39.44
C HIS A 403 25.67 -2.55 38.01
N ARG A 404 26.07 -3.78 37.64
CA ARG A 404 25.71 -4.39 36.35
C ARG A 404 24.22 -4.75 36.28
N PRO A 405 23.67 -4.99 35.07
CA PRO A 405 22.30 -5.48 34.90
C PRO A 405 21.97 -6.63 35.86
N PRO A 406 20.77 -6.63 36.49
CA PRO A 406 19.54 -5.98 36.03
C PRO A 406 19.26 -4.57 36.62
N LEU A 407 20.27 -3.84 37.12
CA LEU A 407 20.08 -2.48 37.62
C LEU A 407 19.48 -1.55 36.55
N LYS A 408 18.45 -0.77 36.92
CA LYS A 408 17.77 0.16 36.01
C LYS A 408 18.54 1.47 35.90
N CYS A 409 18.56 2.08 34.71
CA CYS A 409 19.19 3.38 34.46
C CYS A 409 18.68 4.47 35.42
N SER A 410 17.38 4.45 35.72
CA SER A 410 16.70 5.42 36.59
C SER A 410 17.09 5.32 38.07
N SER A 411 17.77 4.25 38.49
CA SER A 411 18.36 4.16 39.83
C SER A 411 19.49 5.19 40.00
N CYS A 412 20.21 5.49 38.93
CA CYS A 412 21.27 6.49 38.92
C CYS A 412 20.78 7.80 38.28
N HIS A 413 20.21 7.74 37.08
CA HIS A 413 19.77 8.91 36.30
C HIS A 413 18.34 9.35 36.67
N LYS A 414 18.25 10.34 37.55
CA LYS A 414 16.97 10.88 38.04
C LYS A 414 16.40 12.01 37.18
N GLY A 415 17.23 12.69 36.39
CA GLY A 415 16.80 13.62 35.36
C GLY A 415 17.45 13.33 34.01
N ASP A 416 17.62 14.37 33.19
CA ASP A 416 18.09 14.26 31.81
C ASP A 416 19.55 13.78 31.75
N ALA A 417 19.75 12.52 31.38
CA ALA A 417 21.07 11.88 31.36
C ALA A 417 22.09 12.56 30.43
N TYR A 418 21.64 13.35 29.45
CA TYR A 418 22.52 14.08 28.54
C TYR A 418 22.88 15.48 29.03
N LYS A 419 22.14 16.02 30.01
CA LYS A 419 22.38 17.34 30.60
C LYS A 419 22.99 17.27 31.99
N GLU A 420 22.60 16.27 32.77
CA GLU A 420 23.06 16.10 34.14
C GLU A 420 24.44 15.43 34.18
N LYS A 421 25.38 16.09 34.87
CA LYS A 421 26.71 15.53 35.14
C LYS A 421 26.71 14.90 36.52
N LEU A 422 26.47 13.59 36.57
CA LEU A 422 26.58 12.83 37.81
C LEU A 422 28.05 12.72 38.23
N LYS A 423 28.29 12.83 39.53
CA LYS A 423 29.59 12.50 40.12
C LYS A 423 29.78 10.99 40.14
N MET A 424 31.01 10.54 39.93
CA MET A 424 31.37 9.12 39.78
C MET A 424 31.98 8.51 41.05
N ASP A 425 32.17 9.29 42.12
CA ASP A 425 32.65 8.78 43.39
C ASP A 425 31.54 8.06 44.16
N CYS A 426 31.89 6.99 44.88
CA CYS A 426 30.95 6.15 45.62
C CYS A 426 30.11 6.98 46.61
N PHE A 427 30.76 7.90 47.32
CA PHE A 427 30.13 8.71 48.36
C PHE A 427 28.99 9.60 47.80
N SER A 428 29.17 10.23 46.64
CA SER A 428 28.15 11.09 46.05
C SER A 428 26.82 10.38 45.76
N CYS A 429 26.84 9.05 45.58
CA CYS A 429 25.64 8.24 45.41
C CYS A 429 25.19 7.56 46.72
N HIS A 430 26.13 7.12 47.55
CA HIS A 430 25.90 6.30 48.74
C HIS A 430 26.09 7.04 50.06
N GLU A 431 26.06 8.38 50.08
CA GLU A 431 26.20 9.20 51.29
C GLU A 431 25.21 8.78 52.40
N LYS A 432 23.97 8.45 52.02
CA LYS A 432 22.94 8.01 52.96
C LYS A 432 23.13 6.57 53.45
N ASP A 433 23.93 5.79 52.74
CA ASP A 433 24.22 4.40 53.08
C ASP A 433 25.41 4.27 54.04
N ASP A 434 26.17 5.35 54.24
CA ASP A 434 27.33 5.38 55.13
C ASP A 434 26.94 5.11 56.59
N LYS A 435 27.30 3.91 57.07
CA LYS A 435 27.09 3.50 58.47
C LYS A 435 28.14 4.08 59.41
N HIS A 436 29.25 4.60 58.89
CA HIS A 436 30.35 5.17 59.66
C HIS A 436 30.14 6.64 60.02
N LYS A 437 29.02 7.25 59.57
CA LYS A 437 28.66 8.65 59.87
C LYS A 437 29.77 9.65 59.51
N GLY A 438 30.48 9.40 58.41
CA GLY A 438 31.57 10.22 57.91
C GLY A 438 32.92 10.04 58.61
N GLN A 439 33.04 9.15 59.61
CA GLN A 439 34.29 8.97 60.36
C GLN A 439 35.43 8.43 59.48
N GLU A 440 35.14 7.56 58.50
CA GLU A 440 36.15 6.90 57.65
C GLU A 440 36.43 7.64 56.32
N GLY A 441 35.89 8.85 56.15
CA GLY A 441 36.06 9.63 54.93
C GLY A 441 35.22 9.14 53.74
N LYS A 442 35.53 9.64 52.54
CA LYS A 442 34.69 9.45 51.33
C LYS A 442 35.20 8.37 50.37
N LYS A 443 36.42 7.86 50.58
CA LYS A 443 37.05 6.84 49.72
C LYS A 443 36.65 5.44 50.18
N CYS A 444 35.38 5.10 50.02
CA CYS A 444 34.83 3.82 50.46
C CYS A 444 35.56 2.62 49.82
N GLU A 445 36.05 2.78 48.59
CA GLU A 445 36.78 1.79 47.81
C GLU A 445 38.13 1.37 48.41
N SER A 446 38.64 2.12 49.38
CA SER A 446 39.84 1.74 50.14
C SER A 446 39.60 0.51 51.05
N CYS A 447 38.35 0.25 51.41
CA CYS A 447 37.96 -0.82 52.32
C CYS A 447 36.87 -1.73 51.74
N HIS A 448 35.93 -1.18 50.96
CA HIS A 448 34.77 -1.90 50.42
C HIS A 448 34.92 -2.12 48.91
N GLY A 449 34.52 -3.30 48.42
CA GLY A 449 34.50 -3.60 46.98
C GLY A 449 33.09 -3.56 46.39
N GLU A 450 32.97 -3.15 45.12
CA GLU A 450 31.67 -3.08 44.41
C GLU A 450 31.04 -4.46 44.11
N GLN A 451 31.82 -5.54 44.25
CA GLN A 451 31.34 -6.92 44.14
C GLN A 451 30.71 -7.41 45.45
N SER A 452 31.28 -6.99 46.59
CA SER A 452 30.87 -7.42 47.92
C SER A 452 31.18 -6.33 48.93
N TRP A 453 30.15 -5.58 49.31
CA TRP A 453 30.29 -4.47 50.25
C TRP A 453 30.67 -4.91 51.66
N THR A 454 30.24 -6.11 52.07
CA THR A 454 30.48 -6.64 53.41
C THR A 454 31.86 -7.26 53.58
N LYS A 455 32.53 -7.64 52.49
CA LYS A 455 33.89 -8.17 52.53
C LYS A 455 34.87 -7.00 52.46
N THR A 456 35.44 -6.64 53.61
CA THR A 456 36.39 -5.53 53.69
C THR A 456 37.82 -6.00 53.48
N THR A 457 38.67 -5.10 52.98
CA THR A 457 40.12 -5.27 52.87
C THR A 457 40.89 -4.58 53.99
N PHE A 458 40.18 -4.07 55.00
CA PHE A 458 40.78 -3.31 56.09
C PHE A 458 41.71 -4.18 56.93
N ASP A 459 42.93 -3.69 57.16
CA ASP A 459 43.97 -4.35 57.92
C ASP A 459 44.46 -3.46 59.08
N HIS A 460 44.41 -3.98 60.31
CA HIS A 460 44.81 -3.24 61.50
C HIS A 460 46.33 -2.94 61.56
N GLY A 461 47.17 -3.71 60.86
CA GLY A 461 48.62 -3.53 60.91
C GLY A 461 49.12 -2.38 60.02
N SER A 462 48.47 -2.19 58.87
CA SER A 462 48.89 -1.21 57.85
C SER A 462 47.99 0.02 57.79
N MET A 463 46.74 -0.07 58.26
CA MET A 463 45.73 0.98 58.13
C MET A 463 45.25 1.56 59.47
N SER A 464 45.77 1.07 60.60
CA SER A 464 45.40 1.53 61.95
C SER A 464 46.63 1.79 62.82
N THR A 465 46.49 2.67 63.80
CA THR A 465 47.49 2.90 64.86
C THR A 465 47.44 1.83 65.96
N PHE A 466 46.42 0.96 65.93
CA PHE A 466 46.27 -0.15 66.86
C PHE A 466 46.42 -1.50 66.13
N PRO A 467 47.66 -2.00 65.96
CA PRO A 467 47.91 -3.31 65.37
C PRO A 467 47.42 -4.40 66.34
N LEU A 468 46.69 -5.38 65.82
CA LEU A 468 46.23 -6.52 66.62
C LEU A 468 47.40 -7.47 66.90
N LEU A 469 48.06 -7.28 68.04
CA LEU A 469 49.19 -8.10 68.45
C LEU A 469 48.77 -9.33 69.26
N GLY A 470 49.43 -10.46 68.99
CA GLY A 470 49.25 -11.68 69.77
C GLY A 470 47.85 -12.25 69.66
N ARG A 471 47.21 -12.55 70.80
CA ARG A 471 45.87 -13.17 70.82
C ARG A 471 44.75 -12.22 70.35
N HIS A 472 44.98 -10.91 70.34
CA HIS A 472 44.00 -9.94 69.85
C HIS A 472 43.69 -10.10 68.35
N ALA A 473 44.63 -10.66 67.57
CA ALA A 473 44.42 -10.94 66.14
C ALA A 473 43.33 -12.00 65.88
N LEU A 474 42.98 -12.80 66.88
CA LEU A 474 41.97 -13.86 66.80
C LEU A 474 40.60 -13.46 67.38
N VAL A 475 40.49 -12.22 67.86
CA VAL A 475 39.27 -11.73 68.51
C VAL A 475 38.31 -11.19 67.47
N ASP A 476 37.03 -11.58 67.56
CA ASP A 476 35.98 -11.03 66.71
C ASP A 476 35.90 -9.50 66.81
N CYS A 477 35.81 -8.81 65.67
CA CYS A 477 35.78 -7.35 65.60
C CYS A 477 34.72 -6.72 66.52
N LYS A 478 33.54 -7.35 66.61
CA LYS A 478 32.39 -6.88 67.43
C LYS A 478 32.67 -6.81 68.93
N LYS A 479 33.71 -7.51 69.41
CA LYS A 479 34.11 -7.47 70.83
C LYS A 479 34.89 -6.20 71.15
N CYS A 480 35.54 -5.60 70.16
CA CYS A 480 36.25 -4.33 70.27
C CYS A 480 35.39 -3.16 69.77
N HIS A 481 34.66 -3.36 68.68
CA HIS A 481 33.80 -2.36 68.05
C HIS A 481 32.33 -2.65 68.35
N ALA A 482 31.76 -1.87 69.27
CA ALA A 482 30.34 -1.98 69.65
C ALA A 482 29.38 -1.52 68.53
N GLY A 483 29.89 -0.81 67.53
CA GLY A 483 29.13 -0.32 66.40
C GLY A 483 30.01 -0.01 65.18
N PRO A 484 29.42 0.50 64.10
CA PRO A 484 30.12 0.79 62.85
C PRO A 484 31.01 2.05 62.92
N THR A 485 30.92 2.85 63.97
CA THR A 485 31.82 4.00 64.21
C THR A 485 33.09 3.52 64.90
N PHE A 486 34.04 3.05 64.08
CA PHE A 486 35.21 2.32 64.58
C PHE A 486 36.16 3.19 65.41
N LYS A 487 36.21 4.50 65.16
CA LYS A 487 37.05 5.46 65.90
C LYS A 487 36.61 5.72 67.33
N ASP A 488 35.40 5.27 67.70
CA ASP A 488 34.89 5.40 69.06
C ASP A 488 35.49 4.34 70.01
N ALA A 489 36.08 3.26 69.48
CA ALA A 489 36.68 2.20 70.27
C ALA A 489 37.98 2.69 70.93
N LYS A 490 38.07 2.55 72.25
CA LYS A 490 39.28 2.86 73.01
C LYS A 490 40.32 1.77 72.82
N SER A 491 41.59 2.17 72.75
CA SER A 491 42.73 1.28 72.49
C SER A 491 43.59 0.99 73.73
N ASP A 492 43.32 1.62 74.87
CA ASP A 492 44.03 1.31 76.11
C ASP A 492 43.58 -0.04 76.68
N CYS A 493 44.53 -0.80 77.24
CA CYS A 493 44.32 -2.14 77.77
C CYS A 493 43.16 -2.18 78.77
N TRP A 494 43.11 -1.18 79.65
CA TRP A 494 42.16 -1.07 80.74
C TRP A 494 40.71 -0.95 80.25
N SER A 495 40.44 -0.10 79.25
CA SER A 495 39.07 0.13 78.77
C SER A 495 38.37 -1.14 78.29
N CYS A 496 39.12 -2.17 77.88
CA CYS A 496 38.57 -3.47 77.52
C CYS A 496 38.66 -4.50 78.67
N HIS A 497 39.72 -4.45 79.47
CA HIS A 497 40.03 -5.46 80.49
C HIS A 497 39.76 -5.00 81.94
N GLU A 498 38.96 -3.96 82.15
CA GLU A 498 38.59 -3.45 83.48
C GLU A 498 38.05 -4.56 84.40
N LYS A 499 37.19 -5.44 83.86
CA LYS A 499 36.60 -6.54 84.63
C LYS A 499 37.64 -7.59 85.02
N ASP A 500 38.58 -7.87 84.11
CA ASP A 500 39.65 -8.85 84.33
C ASP A 500 40.63 -8.35 85.40
N ASP A 501 41.04 -7.09 85.30
CA ASP A 501 41.92 -6.46 86.30
C ASP A 501 41.21 -6.31 87.65
N THR A 502 39.93 -5.91 87.67
CA THR A 502 39.16 -5.80 88.91
C THR A 502 39.08 -7.14 89.66
N LYS A 503 38.97 -8.26 88.91
CA LYS A 503 38.92 -9.60 89.48
C LYS A 503 40.26 -10.05 90.07
N VAL A 504 41.36 -9.81 89.35
CA VAL A 504 42.69 -10.31 89.73
C VAL A 504 43.43 -9.33 90.64
N HIS A 505 43.59 -8.08 90.20
CA HIS A 505 44.41 -7.06 90.86
C HIS A 505 43.61 -6.11 91.75
N LYS A 506 42.28 -6.11 91.68
CA LYS A 506 41.41 -5.18 92.43
C LYS A 506 41.84 -3.72 92.25
N ARG A 507 42.31 -3.37 91.04
CA ARG A 507 42.83 -2.05 90.65
C ARG A 507 44.09 -1.55 91.37
N ARG A 508 44.87 -2.43 91.98
CA ARG A 508 46.04 -2.01 92.77
C ARG A 508 47.30 -1.69 91.95
N PHE A 509 47.34 -2.04 90.67
CA PHE A 509 48.53 -1.86 89.82
C PHE A 509 48.33 -0.93 88.63
N GLY A 510 47.36 -0.02 88.68
CA GLY A 510 47.21 0.99 87.64
C GLY A 510 46.59 0.48 86.34
N THR A 511 46.72 1.25 85.26
CA THR A 511 46.13 0.94 83.94
C THR A 511 47.17 0.67 82.84
N GLU A 512 48.46 0.87 83.13
CA GLU A 512 49.57 0.58 82.19
C GLU A 512 49.97 -0.91 82.25
N CYS A 513 49.02 -1.80 81.95
CA CYS A 513 49.20 -3.25 82.07
C CYS A 513 50.42 -3.77 81.30
N GLN A 514 50.79 -3.11 80.18
CA GLN A 514 51.93 -3.47 79.34
C GLN A 514 53.30 -3.35 80.03
N THR A 515 53.37 -2.70 81.20
CA THR A 515 54.59 -2.64 82.01
C THR A 515 54.96 -4.00 82.61
N CYS A 516 53.97 -4.87 82.82
CA CYS A 516 54.16 -6.20 83.37
C CYS A 516 53.68 -7.30 82.42
N HIS A 517 52.59 -7.08 81.69
CA HIS A 517 51.93 -8.10 80.86
C HIS A 517 52.24 -7.94 79.37
N ASN A 518 52.27 -9.07 78.66
CA ASN A 518 52.49 -9.11 77.22
C ASN A 518 51.23 -9.53 76.45
N ALA A 519 50.91 -8.82 75.35
CA ALA A 519 49.74 -9.10 74.50
C ALA A 519 49.78 -10.47 73.78
N ARG A 520 50.96 -11.09 73.62
CA ARG A 520 51.12 -12.45 73.08
C ARG A 520 50.82 -13.52 74.11
N ASN A 521 51.27 -13.31 75.35
CA ASN A 521 51.02 -14.22 76.47
C ASN A 521 50.88 -13.43 77.77
N TRP A 522 49.65 -13.28 78.25
CA TRP A 522 49.34 -12.50 79.44
C TRP A 522 50.01 -13.02 80.72
N MET A 523 50.20 -14.34 80.81
CA MET A 523 50.82 -15.00 81.98
C MET A 523 52.35 -14.98 81.94
N ALA A 524 52.95 -14.62 80.79
CA ALA A 524 54.39 -14.37 80.68
C ALA A 524 54.70 -12.94 81.12
N TRP A 525 54.40 -12.64 82.38
CA TRP A 525 54.81 -11.39 83.01
C TRP A 525 56.28 -11.46 83.41
N ASP A 526 57.02 -10.40 83.11
CA ASP A 526 58.44 -10.25 83.42
C ASP A 526 58.65 -8.87 84.04
N PHE A 527 58.37 -8.78 85.35
CA PHE A 527 58.55 -7.56 86.13
C PHE A 527 59.73 -7.72 87.07
N ASP A 528 60.62 -6.74 87.02
CA ASP A 528 61.86 -6.73 87.79
C ASP A 528 61.93 -5.48 88.67
N HIS A 529 61.90 -5.67 89.99
CA HIS A 529 61.97 -4.58 90.97
C HIS A 529 63.33 -3.86 90.94
N ASP A 530 64.40 -4.47 90.43
CA ASP A 530 65.71 -3.83 90.31
C ASP A 530 65.69 -2.71 89.26
N LYS A 531 64.68 -2.69 88.37
CA LYS A 531 64.45 -1.62 87.38
C LYS A 531 63.57 -0.49 87.91
N THR A 532 63.17 -0.55 89.18
CA THR A 532 62.29 0.44 89.81
C THR A 532 63.06 1.35 90.77
N GLN A 533 62.41 2.40 91.24
CA GLN A 533 63.00 3.32 92.25
C GLN A 533 63.11 2.68 93.65
N PHE A 534 62.51 1.51 93.88
CA PHE A 534 62.57 0.80 95.16
C PHE A 534 63.07 -0.63 94.94
N LYS A 535 64.37 -0.82 95.16
CA LYS A 535 65.02 -2.13 95.06
C LYS A 535 64.66 -2.99 96.28
N LEU A 536 64.27 -4.24 96.03
CA LEU A 536 63.95 -5.17 97.10
C LEU A 536 65.23 -5.74 97.71
N ASP A 537 65.73 -5.08 98.75
CA ASP A 537 66.93 -5.48 99.48
C ASP A 537 66.65 -5.99 100.91
N GLY A 538 67.64 -6.70 101.47
CA GLY A 538 67.59 -7.30 102.81
C GLY A 538 66.30 -8.08 103.12
N PRO A 539 65.61 -7.82 104.24
CA PRO A 539 64.36 -8.50 104.60
C PRO A 539 63.25 -8.40 103.54
N HIS A 540 63.22 -7.31 102.75
CA HIS A 540 62.21 -7.13 101.70
C HIS A 540 62.36 -8.14 100.54
N LYS A 541 63.54 -8.76 100.36
CA LYS A 541 63.72 -9.88 99.41
C LYS A 541 62.78 -11.05 99.72
N LYS A 542 62.44 -11.26 100.99
CA LYS A 542 61.56 -12.36 101.44
C LYS A 542 60.11 -12.18 100.99
N ILE A 543 59.73 -10.96 100.59
CA ILE A 543 58.37 -10.64 100.10
C ILE A 543 58.37 -10.29 98.60
N ALA A 544 59.45 -10.55 97.86
CA ALA A 544 59.58 -10.16 96.45
C ALA A 544 58.51 -10.73 95.50
N GLY A 545 57.86 -11.84 95.87
CA GLY A 545 56.73 -12.41 95.13
C GLY A 545 55.34 -12.03 95.67
N LYS A 546 55.26 -11.20 96.71
CA LYS A 546 54.02 -10.85 97.41
C LYS A 546 53.63 -9.39 97.18
N CYS A 547 53.36 -9.05 95.92
CA CYS A 547 53.10 -7.68 95.48
C CYS A 547 52.02 -6.96 96.31
N TYR A 548 50.99 -7.68 96.77
CA TYR A 548 49.88 -7.15 97.56
C TYR A 548 50.25 -6.77 99.00
N ASP A 549 51.40 -7.22 99.51
CA ASP A 549 51.88 -6.87 100.84
C ASP A 549 52.37 -5.42 100.88
N CYS A 550 52.85 -4.88 99.75
CA CYS A 550 53.23 -3.48 99.61
C CYS A 550 52.13 -2.66 98.90
N HIS A 551 51.59 -3.18 97.79
CA HIS A 551 50.57 -2.50 97.01
C HIS A 551 49.17 -2.83 97.57
N LYS A 552 48.79 -2.14 98.64
CA LYS A 552 47.54 -2.38 99.38
C LYS A 552 46.32 -1.60 98.86
N LYS A 553 46.55 -0.45 98.21
CA LYS A 553 45.48 0.48 97.78
C LYS A 553 45.33 0.52 96.26
N PRO A 554 44.11 0.71 95.74
CA PRO A 554 43.89 0.94 94.32
C PRO A 554 44.62 2.18 93.79
N MET A 555 45.12 2.11 92.57
CA MET A 555 45.81 3.20 91.86
C MET A 555 45.17 3.42 90.50
N SER A 556 44.95 4.68 90.13
CA SER A 556 44.22 5.06 88.91
C SER A 556 45.10 5.16 87.66
N GLY A 557 46.42 5.31 87.81
CA GLY A 557 47.37 5.57 86.72
C GLY A 557 48.63 4.71 86.84
N LYS A 558 49.82 5.32 86.89
CA LYS A 558 51.07 4.58 87.12
C LYS A 558 51.13 4.00 88.53
N VAL A 559 51.83 2.88 88.68
CA VAL A 559 52.11 2.29 89.99
C VAL A 559 53.07 3.22 90.74
N VAL A 560 52.56 3.89 91.78
CA VAL A 560 53.33 4.80 92.62
C VAL A 560 53.06 4.48 94.08
N LEU A 561 54.13 4.18 94.82
CA LEU A 561 54.10 3.98 96.27
C LEU A 561 55.18 4.84 96.90
N SER A 562 54.94 5.34 98.11
CA SER A 562 55.97 6.04 98.87
C SER A 562 57.08 5.06 99.27
N SER A 563 58.34 5.50 99.16
CA SER A 563 59.51 4.75 99.63
C SER A 563 59.87 5.05 101.09
N ALA A 564 59.14 5.93 101.76
CA ALA A 564 59.39 6.26 103.17
C ALA A 564 58.99 5.07 104.06
N CYS A 565 59.86 4.69 105.00
CA CYS A 565 59.67 3.50 105.84
C CYS A 565 58.32 3.52 106.59
N GLY A 566 57.99 4.66 107.21
CA GLY A 566 56.76 4.82 107.97
C GLY A 566 55.49 4.76 107.12
N SER A 567 55.57 4.91 105.79
CA SER A 567 54.39 4.74 104.93
C SER A 567 53.91 3.28 104.82
N CYS A 568 54.77 2.32 105.17
CA CYS A 568 54.50 0.89 105.13
C CYS A 568 54.58 0.22 106.51
N HIS A 569 55.43 0.74 107.41
CA HIS A 569 55.75 0.20 108.73
C HIS A 569 55.26 1.08 109.89
N ASP A 570 54.25 1.93 109.67
CA ASP A 570 53.63 2.74 110.73
C ASP A 570 53.18 1.91 111.95
N ARG A 571 52.66 0.71 111.71
CA ARG A 571 52.21 -0.22 112.74
C ARG A 571 53.33 -0.96 113.47
N ASP A 572 54.53 -0.98 112.89
CA ASP A 572 55.70 -1.62 113.48
C ASP A 572 56.52 -0.61 114.31
N ASP A 573 56.15 0.68 114.29
CA ASP A 573 56.84 1.73 115.03
C ASP A 573 56.54 1.67 116.53
N VAL A 574 57.50 1.15 117.29
CA VAL A 574 57.47 1.10 118.76
C VAL A 574 57.53 2.49 119.41
N HIS A 575 57.89 3.55 118.66
CA HIS A 575 57.94 4.93 119.15
C HIS A 575 56.59 5.64 119.02
N ASN A 576 55.55 4.95 118.52
CA ASN A 576 54.19 5.49 118.36
C ASN A 576 54.16 6.82 117.57
N GLY A 577 54.99 6.96 116.52
CA GLY A 577 55.04 8.12 115.64
C GLY A 577 55.87 9.31 116.15
N SER A 578 56.54 9.18 117.31
CA SER A 578 57.25 10.30 117.96
C SER A 578 58.40 10.91 117.14
N TYR A 579 58.94 10.19 116.14
CA TYR A 579 60.10 10.61 115.35
C TYR A 579 59.81 10.80 113.84
N GLY A 580 58.54 10.77 113.43
CA GLY A 580 58.12 10.88 112.02
C GLY A 580 58.28 9.59 111.22
N ASP A 581 58.06 9.66 109.90
CA ASP A 581 57.95 8.51 108.98
C ASP A 581 59.27 8.11 108.29
N ARG A 582 60.36 8.85 108.55
CA ARG A 582 61.70 8.63 107.97
C ARG A 582 62.61 7.84 108.90
N CYS A 583 62.20 6.63 109.21
CA CYS A 583 62.89 5.75 110.15
C CYS A 583 64.32 5.39 109.69
N GLU A 584 64.59 5.42 108.38
CA GLU A 584 65.90 5.14 107.76
C GLU A 584 67.01 6.11 108.18
N ARG A 585 66.64 7.27 108.76
CA ARG A 585 67.58 8.23 109.33
C ARG A 585 68.32 7.68 110.55
N CYS A 586 67.63 6.85 111.33
CA CYS A 586 68.14 6.34 112.61
C CYS A 586 68.34 4.82 112.59
N HIS A 587 67.57 4.09 111.79
CA HIS A 587 67.65 2.64 111.68
C HIS A 587 68.29 2.19 110.37
N ASP A 588 68.93 1.03 110.39
CA ASP A 588 69.20 0.31 109.16
C ASP A 588 67.93 -0.43 108.72
N GLY A 589 67.47 -0.17 107.50
CA GLY A 589 66.25 -0.77 106.96
C GLY A 589 66.31 -2.30 106.83
N ASN A 590 67.48 -2.91 106.98
CA ASN A 590 67.66 -4.36 106.97
C ASN A 590 67.79 -4.99 108.36
N ASP A 591 68.14 -4.21 109.38
CA ASP A 591 68.19 -4.64 110.78
C ASP A 591 67.73 -3.52 111.73
N TRP A 592 66.47 -3.60 112.14
CA TRP A 592 65.84 -2.64 113.04
C TRP A 592 66.46 -2.58 114.45
N LYS A 593 67.19 -3.64 114.86
CA LYS A 593 67.92 -3.64 116.13
C LYS A 593 69.21 -2.83 116.05
N GLN A 594 69.71 -2.56 114.85
CA GLN A 594 70.83 -1.65 114.65
C GLN A 594 70.35 -0.21 114.55
N ILE A 595 70.78 0.60 115.52
CA ILE A 595 70.60 2.04 115.51
C ILE A 595 71.89 2.64 114.98
N LYS A 596 71.77 3.47 113.95
CA LYS A 596 72.84 4.33 113.43
C LYS A 596 73.09 5.44 114.44
N MET A 597 73.74 5.12 115.56
CA MET A 597 74.12 6.14 116.56
C MET A 597 75.27 6.99 116.01
N GLY A 598 74.91 8.19 115.59
CA GLY A 598 75.87 9.14 115.04
C GLY A 598 75.21 10.36 114.44
N MET A 599 74.30 11.01 115.17
CA MET A 599 73.89 12.39 114.92
C MET A 599 73.22 12.96 116.20
N THR A 600 73.90 13.93 116.80
CA THR A 600 73.43 14.77 117.92
C THR A 600 72.04 15.38 117.66
N PRO A 601 71.22 15.66 118.70
CA PRO A 601 69.92 16.29 118.51
C PRO A 601 70.12 17.72 117.98
N VAL A 602 69.70 17.95 116.73
CA VAL A 602 69.56 19.29 116.17
C VAL A 602 68.29 19.91 116.74
N LYS A 603 68.45 21.09 117.36
CA LYS A 603 67.35 21.94 117.86
C LYS A 603 66.32 22.21 116.75
N PRO A 604 65.02 22.29 117.07
CA PRO A 604 64.00 22.61 116.09
C PRO A 604 64.12 24.08 115.66
N LYS A 605 64.65 24.31 114.46
CA LYS A 605 64.33 25.49 113.66
C LYS A 605 63.97 25.03 112.26
N ASP A 606 62.95 25.68 111.73
CA ASP A 606 62.41 25.56 110.37
C ASP A 606 61.29 24.52 110.19
N GLN A 607 60.30 24.60 111.10
CA GLN A 607 58.91 24.41 110.69
C GLN A 607 58.45 25.69 109.98
N ALA A 608 58.47 25.70 108.64
CA ALA A 608 57.52 26.52 107.91
C ALA A 608 56.14 25.86 108.05
N PRO A 609 55.09 26.57 108.51
CA PRO A 609 53.78 25.96 108.66
C PRO A 609 53.20 25.60 107.29
N LEU A 610 52.89 24.31 107.12
CA LEU A 610 51.92 23.83 106.14
C LEU A 610 50.60 24.58 106.39
N LYS A 611 50.24 25.51 105.50
CA LYS A 611 48.89 26.04 105.46
C LYS A 611 47.94 24.87 105.18
N LYS A 612 47.11 24.56 106.19
CA LYS A 612 45.91 23.73 106.05
C LYS A 612 44.99 24.40 105.03
N THR A 613 45.03 23.96 103.77
CA THR A 613 43.90 24.20 102.85
C THR A 613 42.77 23.27 103.26
N SER A 614 41.79 23.86 103.94
CA SER A 614 40.51 23.23 104.24
C SER A 614 39.81 22.77 102.96
N PHE A 615 39.28 21.55 103.02
CA PHE A 615 38.56 20.79 102.00
C PHE A 615 37.21 21.43 101.56
N LYS A 616 37.00 22.73 101.81
CA LYS A 616 35.71 23.44 101.60
C LYS A 616 35.72 24.53 100.52
N GLN A 617 36.77 24.66 99.70
CA GLN A 617 36.83 25.71 98.66
C GLN A 617 37.04 25.23 97.21
N VAL A 618 36.96 23.93 96.92
CA VAL A 618 37.08 23.42 95.53
C VAL A 618 35.74 22.94 94.93
N LEU A 619 34.64 22.95 95.70
CA LEU A 619 33.31 22.49 95.25
C LEU A 619 32.31 23.60 94.89
N ALA A 620 32.78 24.78 94.47
CA ALA A 620 31.90 25.88 94.05
C ALA A 620 32.33 26.56 92.74
N LYS A 621 32.85 25.78 91.77
CA LYS A 621 33.23 26.31 90.45
C LYS A 621 32.84 25.45 89.23
N GLU A 622 31.98 24.43 89.38
CA GLU A 622 31.55 23.59 88.24
C GLU A 622 30.03 23.43 88.08
N VAL A 623 29.21 24.26 88.74
CA VAL A 623 27.74 24.18 88.57
C VAL A 623 27.11 25.56 88.45
N THR A 624 27.53 26.37 87.48
CA THR A 624 26.76 27.53 86.96
C THR A 624 27.41 28.06 85.67
N ASN A 625 27.49 27.23 84.62
CA ASN A 625 27.69 27.77 83.26
C ASN A 625 26.97 26.93 82.18
N LYS A 626 25.76 26.49 82.53
CA LYS A 626 24.74 25.95 81.62
C LYS A 626 23.46 26.72 81.86
N LYS A 627 23.36 27.96 81.35
CA LYS A 627 22.09 28.70 81.08
C LYS A 627 22.36 30.15 80.68
N GLU A 628 23.17 30.42 79.64
CA GLU A 628 23.23 31.77 79.04
C GLU A 628 23.92 31.75 77.66
N ALA A 629 23.31 31.04 76.69
CA ALA A 629 23.70 31.15 75.27
C ALA A 629 22.50 30.86 74.34
N GLN A 630 21.30 31.24 74.77
CA GLN A 630 20.11 31.33 73.93
C GLN A 630 19.40 32.64 74.27
N ARG A 631 19.84 33.73 73.67
CA ARG A 631 19.04 34.94 73.38
C ARG A 631 19.92 35.97 72.67
N ASN A 632 19.41 36.43 71.52
CA ASN A 632 19.73 37.68 70.81
C ASN A 632 20.45 37.55 69.45
N LYS A 633 19.62 37.43 68.40
CA LYS A 633 19.70 38.28 67.19
C LYS A 633 19.49 39.77 67.58
N PRO A 634 19.98 40.74 66.79
CA PRO A 634 19.14 41.45 65.79
C PRO A 634 19.88 41.62 64.43
N SER A 635 19.27 41.57 63.24
CA SER A 635 18.21 42.38 62.56
C SER A 635 18.77 43.49 61.66
N GLU A 636 18.21 43.55 60.46
CA GLU A 636 18.53 44.36 59.29
C GLU A 636 18.14 45.85 59.44
N GLY A 637 18.71 46.70 58.57
CA GLY A 637 18.02 47.88 58.03
C GLY A 637 18.86 49.16 57.88
N GLY A 638 18.97 49.71 56.66
CA GLY A 638 19.19 51.15 56.46
C GLY A 638 20.08 51.66 55.30
N PHE A 639 19.52 51.72 54.09
CA PHE A 639 19.48 52.88 53.16
C PHE A 639 20.72 53.53 52.46
N MET A 640 20.57 53.60 51.12
CA MET A 640 20.84 54.67 50.12
C MET A 640 22.26 55.01 49.55
N GLN A 641 22.41 54.63 48.26
CA GLN A 641 22.57 55.47 47.04
C GLN A 641 23.95 55.96 46.51
N VAL A 642 24.33 55.34 45.36
CA VAL A 642 24.82 55.91 44.06
C VAL A 642 26.20 56.60 43.98
N LEU A 643 27.11 56.04 43.15
CA LEU A 643 27.64 56.62 41.89
C LEU A 643 28.68 55.69 41.20
N PHE A 644 28.67 55.78 39.86
CA PHE A 644 29.45 55.18 38.76
C PHE A 644 30.91 54.74 38.95
N GLY A 645 31.32 53.74 38.14
CA GLY A 645 32.73 53.51 37.78
C GLY A 645 32.97 52.22 36.96
N SER A 646 33.24 52.38 35.67
CA SER A 646 33.51 51.37 34.64
C SER A 646 34.78 50.53 34.85
N GLY A 647 34.84 49.32 34.26
CA GLY A 647 36.13 48.64 34.03
C GLY A 647 36.10 47.16 33.65
N LYS A 648 35.93 46.88 32.34
CA LYS A 648 36.30 45.69 31.54
C LYS A 648 35.78 44.30 31.90
#